data_AF-A0A8S8XWB6-F1
#
_entry.id   AF-A0A8S8XWB6-F1
#
_cell.length_a   1.000
_cell.length_b   1.000
_cell.length_c   1.000
_cell.angle_alpha   90.00
_cell.angle_beta   90.00
_cell.angle_gamma   90.00
#
_symmetry.space_group_name_H-M   'P 1'
#
loop_
_entity.id
_entity.type
_entity.pdbx_description
1 polymer ?
#
loop_
_entity_poly.entity_id
_entity_poly.type
_entity_poly.pdbx_seq_one_letter_code
_entity_poly.pdbx_strand_id
1 'polypeptide(L)'
;MIGAGTLLFHGLAYLRSSGNLASLGIAVSYLWIGLHAISDDWLIFGIEITPFTDELLLFLLMFGVTGINAVTATKFAKAENWFSSGFKAMGLGKPGLWSVSVGLGMIGAMLAIASNRLETGYALAQLILLLSAFTPSYLVVRGESWQKLQRYALWPAPILLAILILMVRGVIDSPLSEPWSIYAVFSAAITTAAILNHQHAVSDHVLWIGSIAIVIILTLLIPAEDVNLARILLSCQAIVWVGLAVLAVQRDSPSLAGTATIAPWIWLFFFASNLESRLISVEIIPTNFAELDLSVYLILLILIQIPLNFKLGDSGVNLAGRLVGMSELSARMRDSGMMRLWNISFITILLAMLFITNPGTIPAYGMVSVMGLILIYHSVAMRMDMHQGTPRTIIVSWSIAALVLQWRFGFGAFWIALLGVSSVLIISWSELNAKRITEGEKISHQAIMPGNLITISLGFIAVMLMLIGLNEPLNNPLTYGDKFPNDVTNLRFASIAAISTVGGLYLPRASKLEKLLPSAIASIAVLVTIGLAAVSLEDDLTLYLAGMSFVITGAWLAAQGEIRSRMRQVSQRDERLEKYLARQEMQDEIKQSPSASNIKMVDAELLQLSELQQQRSKRRSSSGDYDLVVGDIQHKPTIVLSFIIVTIVVGIFFAWTSGDSLPAIAVASFISVLFIGIARWRADQVNLQLPDIMGIESPVAITMAGLTLIQIAGRLGDANVALEHQWEILVLLGALVILAGISLLGRNDLGLRIPSVLEGIVLLLLISRVLTSLMGIDRIQLSPNYSDELSWVLPVISLEVFLIAAVLLFEWVESERIKRELGDHRGAIGRIIWAVMTISISFGIAGVLAAIFALKNSLRWIQPAVPVGLALFIPISWNALGGWIEVLEGTTSLFMIALGTMALISAISCVVTNKQQWVSSGLWIGHLLIPSGAFGYYQQTSVLMMVLILAVSTTSWLIGVVTLRRGWRIFGAIDLILAWIVAGILMLAGGTSLMLLVMLISTAILLGLVTWLGQEYEEQLAND
;
A
#
# COMPACT_ATOMS: atom_id res chain seq x y z
N MET A 1 -9.42 72.98 -23.69
CA MET A 1 -9.33 72.53 -25.10
C MET A 1 -9.90 71.13 -25.33
N ILE A 2 -9.50 70.11 -24.54
CA ILE A 2 -10.00 68.72 -24.68
C ILE A 2 -11.53 68.62 -24.68
N GLY A 3 -12.22 69.27 -23.74
CA GLY A 3 -13.69 69.29 -23.69
C GLY A 3 -14.34 69.91 -24.94
N ALA A 4 -13.79 71.03 -25.44
CA ALA A 4 -14.26 71.66 -26.67
C ALA A 4 -14.02 70.79 -27.91
N GLY A 5 -12.85 70.14 -28.01
CA GLY A 5 -12.55 69.19 -29.07
C GLY A 5 -13.49 67.98 -29.05
N THR A 6 -13.79 67.46 -27.85
CA THR A 6 -14.75 66.37 -27.64
C THR A 6 -16.15 66.77 -28.12
N LEU A 7 -16.62 67.97 -27.76
CA LEU A 7 -17.90 68.52 -28.22
C LEU A 7 -17.94 68.73 -29.75
N LEU A 8 -16.85 69.19 -30.36
CA LEU A 8 -16.76 69.38 -31.81
C LEU A 8 -16.82 68.03 -32.56
N PHE A 9 -16.04 67.04 -32.14
CA PHE A 9 -16.06 65.71 -32.76
C PHE A 9 -17.43 65.05 -32.65
N HIS A 10 -18.04 65.08 -31.46
CA HIS A 10 -19.37 64.53 -31.27
C HIS A 10 -20.44 65.34 -31.99
N GLY A 11 -20.38 66.67 -31.96
CA GLY A 11 -21.27 67.55 -32.70
C GLY A 11 -21.26 67.26 -34.21
N LEU A 12 -20.07 67.08 -34.79
CA LEU A 12 -19.93 66.66 -36.19
C LEU A 12 -20.46 65.24 -36.43
N ALA A 13 -20.27 64.31 -35.48
CA ALA A 13 -20.83 62.97 -35.57
C ALA A 13 -22.37 62.98 -35.59
N TYR A 14 -23.00 63.80 -34.75
CA TYR A 14 -24.46 64.01 -34.73
C TYR A 14 -24.96 64.66 -36.02
N LEU A 15 -24.31 65.73 -36.50
CA LEU A 15 -24.72 66.43 -37.72
C LEU A 15 -24.58 65.55 -38.98
N ARG A 16 -23.55 64.71 -39.04
CA ARG A 16 -23.28 63.84 -40.20
C ARG A 16 -23.81 62.42 -40.04
N SER A 17 -24.45 62.10 -38.92
CA SER A 17 -24.85 60.74 -38.56
C SER A 17 -23.73 59.69 -38.76
N SER A 18 -22.49 60.07 -38.43
CA SER A 18 -21.29 59.28 -38.78
C SER A 18 -20.79 58.46 -37.59
N GLY A 19 -20.84 57.13 -37.72
CA GLY A 19 -20.26 56.22 -36.73
C GLY A 19 -18.73 56.33 -36.63
N ASN A 20 -18.02 56.68 -37.71
CA ASN A 20 -16.58 56.90 -37.70
C ASN A 20 -16.17 58.09 -36.82
N LEU A 21 -16.89 59.21 -36.94
CA LEU A 21 -16.61 60.40 -36.11
C LEU A 21 -16.98 60.16 -34.66
N ALA A 22 -18.08 59.43 -34.40
CA ALA A 22 -18.48 59.04 -33.05
C ALA A 22 -17.42 58.13 -32.39
N SER A 23 -16.96 57.08 -33.08
CA SER A 23 -15.96 56.15 -32.52
C SER A 23 -14.60 56.82 -32.32
N LEU A 24 -14.17 57.68 -33.24
CA LEU A 24 -12.95 58.45 -33.12
C LEU A 24 -13.03 59.46 -31.97
N GLY A 25 -14.14 60.18 -31.83
CA GLY A 25 -14.37 61.13 -30.74
C GLY A 25 -14.30 60.47 -29.36
N ILE A 26 -14.88 59.27 -29.21
CA ILE A 26 -14.81 58.49 -27.95
C ILE A 26 -13.36 58.07 -27.65
N ALA A 27 -12.63 57.52 -28.63
CA ALA A 27 -11.27 57.05 -28.42
C ALA A 27 -10.28 58.20 -28.15
N VAL A 28 -10.32 59.24 -28.99
CA VAL A 28 -9.37 60.37 -28.94
C VAL A 28 -9.57 61.20 -27.67
N SER A 29 -10.81 61.44 -27.23
CA SER A 29 -11.06 62.23 -26.01
C SER A 29 -10.40 61.63 -24.77
N TYR A 30 -10.51 60.31 -24.56
CA TYR A 30 -9.83 59.66 -23.43
C TYR A 30 -8.34 59.47 -23.63
N LEU A 31 -7.87 59.19 -24.85
CA LEU A 31 -6.42 59.10 -25.10
C LEU A 31 -5.73 60.41 -24.79
N TRP A 32 -6.33 61.56 -25.11
CA TRP A 32 -5.80 62.86 -24.73
C TRP A 32 -5.86 63.12 -23.23
N ILE A 33 -6.96 62.77 -22.56
CA ILE A 33 -7.03 62.89 -21.08
C ILE A 33 -5.92 62.04 -20.45
N GLY A 34 -5.75 60.79 -20.88
CA GLY A 34 -4.72 59.88 -20.41
C GLY A 34 -3.31 60.37 -20.69
N LEU A 35 -3.06 60.89 -21.89
CA LEU A 35 -1.75 61.43 -22.31
C LEU A 35 -1.34 62.62 -21.45
N HIS A 36 -2.26 63.56 -21.19
CA HIS A 36 -2.01 64.69 -20.28
C HIS A 36 -1.96 64.28 -18.81
N ALA A 37 -2.54 63.14 -18.43
CA ALA A 37 -2.47 62.66 -17.06
C ALA A 37 -1.12 61.97 -16.76
N ILE A 38 -0.48 61.32 -17.75
CA ILE A 38 0.84 60.68 -17.60
C ILE A 38 2.01 61.58 -18.01
N SER A 39 1.76 62.69 -18.70
CA SER A 39 2.81 63.56 -19.23
C SER A 39 3.56 64.28 -18.12
N ASP A 40 4.87 64.45 -18.29
CA ASP A 40 5.72 65.29 -17.46
C ASP A 40 6.29 66.41 -18.35
N ASP A 41 5.43 67.35 -18.74
CA ASP A 41 5.73 68.45 -19.68
C ASP A 41 6.36 67.98 -21.00
N TRP A 42 5.80 66.91 -21.58
CA TRP A 42 6.37 66.29 -22.78
C TRP A 42 6.26 67.19 -24.00
N LEU A 43 7.37 67.33 -24.73
CA LEU A 43 7.41 68.04 -26.02
C LEU A 43 7.44 67.02 -27.16
N ILE A 44 6.26 66.69 -27.69
CA ILE A 44 6.09 65.71 -28.77
C ILE A 44 5.77 66.46 -30.07
N PHE A 45 6.66 66.37 -31.06
CA PHE A 45 6.51 67.03 -32.38
C PHE A 45 6.22 68.55 -32.30
N GLY A 46 6.81 69.25 -31.32
CA GLY A 46 6.62 70.69 -31.14
C GLY A 46 5.32 71.09 -30.44
N ILE A 47 4.53 70.11 -29.96
CA ILE A 47 3.37 70.33 -29.09
C ILE A 47 3.81 70.05 -27.65
N GLU A 48 3.65 71.04 -26.77
CA GLU A 48 3.85 70.91 -25.33
C GLU A 48 2.60 70.28 -24.70
N ILE A 49 2.77 69.11 -24.09
CA ILE A 49 1.71 68.37 -23.41
C ILE A 49 1.89 68.60 -21.91
N THR A 50 1.06 69.47 -21.35
CA THR A 50 1.12 69.86 -19.93
C THR A 50 0.35 68.88 -19.03
N PRO A 51 0.87 68.56 -17.84
CA PRO A 51 0.17 67.73 -16.86
C PRO A 51 -1.04 68.44 -16.25
N PHE A 52 -2.01 67.64 -15.78
CA PHE A 52 -3.08 68.15 -14.92
C PHE A 52 -2.58 68.28 -13.48
N THR A 53 -2.63 69.48 -12.91
CA THR A 53 -2.18 69.75 -11.53
C THR A 53 -3.31 69.82 -10.50
N ASP A 54 -4.57 69.89 -10.93
CA ASP A 54 -5.76 69.95 -10.07
C ASP A 54 -6.61 68.68 -10.26
N GLU A 55 -6.64 67.83 -9.23
CA GLU A 55 -7.44 66.59 -9.18
C GLU A 55 -8.94 66.87 -9.45
N LEU A 56 -9.50 67.92 -8.86
CA LEU A 56 -10.91 68.26 -9.05
C LEU A 56 -11.19 68.69 -10.49
N LEU A 57 -10.28 69.44 -11.10
CA LEU A 57 -10.41 69.84 -12.50
C LEU A 57 -10.36 68.63 -13.45
N LEU A 58 -9.40 67.72 -13.25
CA LEU A 58 -9.29 66.49 -14.02
C LEU A 58 -10.54 65.62 -13.85
N PHE A 59 -11.03 65.46 -12.61
CA PHE A 59 -12.23 64.69 -12.33
C PHE A 59 -13.48 65.29 -12.98
N LEU A 60 -13.65 66.61 -12.96
CA LEU A 60 -14.77 67.30 -13.62
C LEU A 60 -14.70 67.17 -15.14
N LEU A 61 -13.51 67.28 -15.72
CA LEU A 61 -13.29 67.05 -17.14
C LEU A 61 -13.65 65.61 -17.51
N MET A 62 -13.17 64.64 -16.75
CA MET A 62 -13.52 63.22 -16.92
C MET A 62 -15.01 63.01 -16.75
N PHE A 63 -15.68 63.60 -15.76
CA PHE A 63 -17.12 63.45 -15.54
C PHE A 63 -17.92 63.92 -16.76
N GLY A 64 -17.62 65.12 -17.27
CA GLY A 64 -18.29 65.69 -18.43
C GLY A 64 -18.02 64.90 -19.71
N VAL A 65 -16.74 64.58 -19.99
CA VAL A 65 -16.35 63.81 -21.18
C VAL A 65 -16.92 62.41 -21.15
N THR A 66 -16.90 61.74 -19.98
CA THR A 66 -17.46 60.40 -19.80
C THR A 66 -18.96 60.38 -20.06
N GLY A 67 -19.71 61.33 -19.51
CA GLY A 67 -21.14 61.45 -19.75
C GLY A 67 -21.48 61.65 -21.23
N ILE A 68 -20.77 62.57 -21.90
CA ILE A 68 -20.96 62.83 -23.34
C ILE A 68 -20.59 61.58 -24.17
N ASN A 69 -19.46 60.94 -23.86
CA ASN A 69 -19.02 59.72 -24.54
C ASN A 69 -20.01 58.58 -24.38
N ALA A 70 -20.56 58.36 -23.18
CA ALA A 70 -21.58 57.34 -22.92
C ALA A 70 -22.87 57.61 -23.71
N VAL A 71 -23.32 58.87 -23.78
CA VAL A 71 -24.51 59.25 -24.57
C VAL A 71 -24.27 59.04 -26.07
N THR A 72 -23.14 59.50 -26.60
CA THR A 72 -22.80 59.33 -28.02
C THR A 72 -22.64 57.85 -28.39
N ALA A 73 -21.95 57.07 -27.55
CA ALA A 73 -21.79 55.63 -27.74
C ALA A 73 -23.15 54.92 -27.80
N THR A 74 -24.08 55.30 -26.93
CA THR A 74 -25.45 54.78 -26.92
C THR A 74 -26.19 55.10 -28.21
N LYS A 75 -26.13 56.36 -28.66
CA LYS A 75 -26.83 56.83 -29.86
C LYS A 75 -26.35 56.13 -31.13
N PHE A 76 -25.02 55.95 -31.26
CA PHE A 76 -24.38 55.43 -32.45
C PHE A 76 -24.05 53.93 -32.38
N ALA A 77 -24.51 53.21 -31.36
CA ALA A 77 -24.12 51.83 -31.10
C ALA A 77 -24.26 50.86 -32.30
N LYS A 78 -25.25 51.11 -33.17
CA LYS A 78 -25.55 50.29 -34.37
C LYS A 78 -24.98 50.87 -35.68
N ALA A 79 -24.30 52.02 -35.63
CA ALA A 79 -23.74 52.66 -36.82
C ALA A 79 -22.48 51.93 -37.32
N GLU A 80 -22.25 51.94 -38.62
CA GLU A 80 -21.02 51.39 -39.19
C GLU A 80 -19.82 52.26 -38.83
N ASN A 81 -18.67 51.61 -38.58
CA ASN A 81 -17.43 52.31 -38.29
C ASN A 81 -16.18 51.55 -38.75
N TRP A 82 -15.08 52.28 -38.91
CA TRP A 82 -13.79 51.78 -39.37
C TRP A 82 -13.20 50.71 -38.46
N PHE A 83 -13.26 50.88 -37.14
CA PHE A 83 -12.67 49.91 -36.21
C PHE A 83 -13.37 48.55 -36.30
N SER A 84 -14.71 48.52 -36.26
CA SER A 84 -15.50 47.29 -36.43
C SER A 84 -15.22 46.59 -37.76
N SER A 85 -15.01 47.35 -38.84
CA SER A 85 -14.64 46.81 -40.16
C SER A 85 -13.21 46.28 -40.18
N GLY A 86 -12.28 46.92 -39.46
CA GLY A 86 -10.90 46.47 -39.29
C GLY A 86 -10.80 45.12 -38.57
N PHE A 87 -11.51 44.94 -37.46
CA PHE A 87 -11.59 43.63 -36.78
C PHE A 87 -12.14 42.54 -37.69
N LYS A 88 -13.13 42.85 -38.53
CA LYS A 88 -13.69 41.91 -39.51
C LYS A 88 -12.64 41.51 -40.55
N ALA A 89 -11.85 42.47 -41.03
CA ALA A 89 -10.78 42.22 -42.01
C ALA A 89 -9.64 41.36 -41.43
N MET A 90 -9.38 41.43 -40.12
CA MET A 90 -8.40 40.61 -39.42
C MET A 90 -8.91 39.22 -39.01
N GLY A 91 -10.14 38.85 -39.39
CA GLY A 91 -10.74 37.56 -39.02
C GLY A 91 -11.23 37.47 -37.57
N LEU A 92 -11.26 38.57 -36.82
CA LEU A 92 -11.61 38.65 -35.39
C LEU A 92 -13.11 38.91 -35.13
N GLY A 93 -13.94 38.88 -36.18
CA GLY A 93 -15.38 39.20 -36.13
C GLY A 93 -15.70 40.68 -36.34
N LYS A 94 -16.99 41.06 -36.42
CA LYS A 94 -17.46 42.45 -36.58
C LYS A 94 -18.11 42.94 -35.27
N PRO A 95 -17.33 43.33 -34.24
CA PRO A 95 -17.88 43.89 -33.00
C PRO A 95 -18.68 45.18 -33.27
N GLY A 96 -19.69 45.48 -32.45
CA GLY A 96 -20.48 46.72 -32.58
C GLY A 96 -19.67 47.97 -32.23
N LEU A 97 -20.09 49.14 -32.72
CA LEU A 97 -19.40 50.43 -32.49
C LEU A 97 -19.18 50.68 -31.00
N TRP A 98 -20.22 50.46 -30.19
CA TRP A 98 -20.17 50.65 -28.74
C TRP A 98 -19.02 49.84 -28.12
N SER A 99 -18.89 48.56 -28.45
CA SER A 99 -17.87 47.68 -27.85
C SER A 99 -16.44 48.10 -28.19
N VAL A 100 -16.18 48.49 -29.44
CA VAL A 100 -14.81 48.83 -29.87
C VAL A 100 -14.40 50.24 -29.45
N SER A 101 -15.31 51.21 -29.60
CA SER A 101 -15.01 52.61 -29.28
C SER A 101 -14.87 52.83 -27.78
N VAL A 102 -15.74 52.21 -26.96
CA VAL A 102 -15.61 52.24 -25.51
C VAL A 102 -14.35 51.48 -25.10
N GLY A 103 -14.08 50.29 -25.64
CA GLY A 103 -12.86 49.52 -25.34
C GLY A 103 -11.56 50.31 -25.63
N LEU A 104 -11.46 50.98 -26.78
CA LEU A 104 -10.33 51.85 -27.11
C LEU A 104 -10.26 53.10 -26.22
N GLY A 105 -11.40 53.73 -25.93
CA GLY A 105 -11.48 54.86 -25.01
C GLY A 105 -11.06 54.50 -23.58
N MET A 106 -11.37 53.29 -23.13
CA MET A 106 -10.96 52.78 -21.82
C MET A 106 -9.43 52.68 -21.69
N ILE A 107 -8.67 52.48 -22.78
CA ILE A 107 -7.20 52.50 -22.71
C ILE A 107 -6.71 53.87 -22.24
N GLY A 108 -7.20 54.95 -22.85
CA GLY A 108 -6.85 56.32 -22.45
C GLY A 108 -7.33 56.67 -21.04
N ALA A 109 -8.53 56.21 -20.68
CA ALA A 109 -9.06 56.42 -19.34
C ALA A 109 -8.24 55.65 -18.28
N MET A 110 -7.78 54.44 -18.59
CA MET A 110 -6.91 53.64 -17.72
C MET A 110 -5.53 54.28 -17.54
N LEU A 111 -4.99 55.01 -18.53
CA LEU A 111 -3.76 55.79 -18.36
C LEU A 111 -3.95 56.91 -17.32
N ALA A 112 -5.09 57.60 -17.35
CA ALA A 112 -5.41 58.62 -16.34
C ALA A 112 -5.57 58.02 -14.94
N ILE A 113 -6.24 56.87 -14.83
CA ILE A 113 -6.37 56.17 -13.54
C ILE A 113 -4.99 55.67 -13.06
N ALA A 114 -4.17 55.13 -13.95
CA ALA A 114 -2.83 54.63 -13.60
C ALA A 114 -1.88 55.75 -13.14
N SER A 115 -1.97 56.94 -13.73
CA SER A 115 -1.16 58.11 -13.30
C SER A 115 -1.41 58.53 -11.86
N ASN A 116 -2.65 58.32 -11.37
CA ASN A 116 -3.06 58.70 -10.02
C ASN A 116 -3.19 57.49 -9.07
N ARG A 117 -2.55 56.35 -9.40
CA ARG A 117 -2.71 55.09 -8.65
C ARG A 117 -2.29 55.18 -7.17
N LEU A 118 -1.41 56.13 -6.83
CA LEU A 118 -0.95 56.34 -5.45
C LEU A 118 -2.06 56.92 -4.55
N GLU A 119 -3.02 57.63 -5.14
CA GLU A 119 -4.21 58.16 -4.47
C GLU A 119 -5.38 57.20 -4.69
N THR A 120 -5.37 56.10 -3.96
CA THR A 120 -6.29 54.97 -4.16
C THR A 120 -7.78 55.37 -4.17
N GLY A 121 -8.20 56.27 -3.28
CA GLY A 121 -9.58 56.78 -3.23
C GLY A 121 -9.98 57.55 -4.49
N TYR A 122 -9.07 58.35 -5.03
CA TYR A 122 -9.24 59.13 -6.24
C TYR A 122 -9.27 58.25 -7.50
N ALA A 123 -8.32 57.31 -7.62
CA ALA A 123 -8.28 56.35 -8.72
C ALA A 123 -9.53 55.45 -8.76
N LEU A 124 -10.02 54.99 -7.61
CA LEU A 124 -11.28 54.24 -7.50
C LEU A 124 -12.49 55.10 -7.89
N ALA A 125 -12.52 56.38 -7.51
CA ALA A 125 -13.58 57.30 -7.92
C ALA A 125 -13.63 57.49 -9.44
N GLN A 126 -12.47 57.62 -10.09
CA GLN A 126 -12.37 57.71 -11.55
C GLN A 126 -12.82 56.42 -12.24
N LEU A 127 -12.42 55.26 -11.73
CA LEU A 127 -12.86 53.95 -12.26
C LEU A 127 -14.38 53.80 -12.16
N ILE A 128 -14.95 54.05 -10.98
CA ILE A 128 -16.38 53.92 -10.74
C ILE A 128 -17.16 54.95 -11.55
N LEU A 129 -16.63 56.16 -11.76
CA LEU A 129 -17.22 57.16 -12.66
C LEU A 129 -17.41 56.59 -14.07
N LEU A 130 -16.39 55.96 -14.66
CA LEU A 130 -16.50 55.31 -15.97
C LEU A 130 -17.56 54.22 -15.97
N LEU A 131 -17.53 53.34 -14.97
CA LEU A 131 -18.50 52.25 -14.85
C LEU A 131 -19.94 52.78 -14.68
N SER A 132 -20.15 53.82 -13.88
CA SER A 132 -21.46 54.41 -13.61
C SER A 132 -22.10 55.08 -14.82
N ALA A 133 -21.29 55.57 -15.76
CA ALA A 133 -21.77 56.20 -16.99
C ALA A 133 -21.95 55.19 -18.13
N PHE A 134 -21.00 54.26 -18.30
CA PHE A 134 -21.07 53.26 -19.37
C PHE A 134 -22.03 52.10 -19.06
N THR A 135 -22.35 51.82 -17.79
CA THR A 135 -23.32 50.78 -17.41
C THR A 135 -24.73 51.12 -17.91
N PRO A 136 -25.32 52.29 -17.62
CA PRO A 136 -26.60 52.71 -18.20
C PRO A 136 -26.56 52.77 -19.73
N SER A 137 -25.44 53.25 -20.31
CA SER A 137 -25.24 53.25 -21.76
C SER A 137 -25.34 51.84 -22.35
N TYR A 138 -24.65 50.87 -21.75
CA TYR A 138 -24.71 49.46 -22.14
C TYR A 138 -26.13 48.91 -22.07
N LEU A 139 -26.84 49.15 -20.96
CA LEU A 139 -28.20 48.66 -20.76
C LEU A 139 -29.16 49.19 -21.85
N VAL A 140 -29.04 50.46 -22.24
CA VAL A 140 -29.83 51.02 -23.35
C VAL A 140 -29.48 50.35 -24.67
N VAL A 141 -28.19 50.10 -24.95
CA VAL A 141 -27.76 49.39 -26.17
C VAL A 141 -28.30 47.96 -26.23
N ARG A 142 -28.49 47.32 -25.08
CA ARG A 142 -29.08 45.97 -24.95
C ARG A 142 -30.61 45.94 -24.95
N GLY A 143 -31.26 47.11 -25.03
CA GLY A 143 -32.71 47.22 -25.24
C GLY A 143 -33.49 47.77 -24.04
N GLU A 144 -32.84 48.17 -22.95
CA GLU A 144 -33.53 48.81 -21.83
C GLU A 144 -33.94 50.25 -22.14
N SER A 145 -35.11 50.66 -21.65
CA SER A 145 -35.60 52.03 -21.85
C SER A 145 -34.83 53.03 -20.99
N TRP A 146 -34.29 54.09 -21.61
CA TRP A 146 -33.60 55.18 -20.89
C TRP A 146 -34.41 55.76 -19.73
N GLN A 147 -35.73 55.88 -19.88
CA GLN A 147 -36.64 56.39 -18.84
C GLN A 147 -36.51 55.63 -17.51
N LYS A 148 -36.35 54.30 -17.54
CA LYS A 148 -36.19 53.47 -16.33
C LYS A 148 -34.82 53.60 -15.68
N LEU A 149 -33.81 54.00 -16.45
CA LEU A 149 -32.42 54.12 -16.03
C LEU A 149 -32.08 55.50 -15.47
N GLN A 150 -32.88 56.54 -15.77
CA GLN A 150 -32.65 57.91 -15.29
C GLN A 150 -32.53 58.00 -13.76
N ARG A 151 -33.32 57.22 -13.02
CA ARG A 151 -33.28 57.18 -11.54
C ARG A 151 -31.94 56.68 -10.98
N TYR A 152 -31.16 55.94 -11.77
CA TYR A 152 -29.84 55.44 -11.37
C TYR A 152 -28.70 56.28 -11.97
N ALA A 153 -28.86 56.73 -13.21
CA ALA A 153 -27.79 57.35 -13.98
C ALA A 153 -27.83 58.88 -14.01
N LEU A 154 -29.02 59.46 -14.21
CA LEU A 154 -29.18 60.88 -14.51
C LEU A 154 -29.37 61.71 -13.24
N TRP A 155 -30.26 61.28 -12.34
CA TRP A 155 -30.60 62.04 -11.14
C TRP A 155 -29.54 61.97 -10.05
N PRO A 156 -28.91 60.81 -9.75
CA PRO A 156 -27.92 60.74 -8.70
C PRO A 156 -26.58 61.40 -9.05
N ALA A 157 -26.17 61.37 -10.33
CA ALA A 157 -24.82 61.80 -10.72
C ALA A 157 -24.51 63.28 -10.43
N PRO A 158 -25.39 64.27 -10.74
CA PRO A 158 -25.16 65.66 -10.36
C PRO A 158 -25.16 65.89 -8.85
N ILE A 159 -25.97 65.13 -8.11
CA ILE A 159 -26.06 65.24 -6.64
C ILE A 159 -24.76 64.73 -6.01
N LEU A 160 -24.31 63.54 -6.40
CA LEU A 160 -23.05 62.97 -5.93
C LEU A 160 -21.86 63.84 -6.31
N LEU A 161 -21.85 64.41 -7.52
CA LEU A 161 -20.81 65.34 -7.93
C LEU A 161 -20.82 66.64 -7.13
N ALA A 162 -22.01 67.22 -6.88
CA ALA A 162 -22.13 68.43 -6.07
C ALA A 162 -21.65 68.19 -4.63
N ILE A 163 -22.06 67.07 -4.01
CA ILE A 163 -21.60 66.68 -2.68
C ILE A 163 -20.07 66.51 -2.67
N LEU A 164 -19.51 65.81 -3.66
CA LEU A 164 -18.07 65.63 -3.79
C LEU A 164 -17.34 66.97 -3.90
N ILE A 165 -17.81 67.90 -4.75
CA ILE A 165 -17.22 69.25 -4.88
C ILE A 165 -17.25 69.99 -3.55
N LEU A 166 -18.38 69.94 -2.83
CA LEU A 166 -18.52 70.62 -1.53
C LEU A 166 -17.58 70.02 -0.48
N MET A 167 -17.37 68.70 -0.50
CA MET A 167 -16.44 68.03 0.40
C MET A 167 -14.97 68.31 0.04
N VAL A 168 -14.59 68.23 -1.23
CA VAL A 168 -13.22 68.53 -1.69
C VAL A 168 -12.87 70.00 -1.47
N ARG A 169 -13.84 70.91 -1.56
CA ARG A 169 -13.66 72.35 -1.26
C ARG A 169 -13.71 72.69 0.24
N GLY A 170 -13.92 71.71 1.11
CA GLY A 170 -13.97 71.90 2.57
C GLY A 170 -15.22 72.65 3.06
N VAL A 171 -16.29 72.70 2.28
CA VAL A 171 -17.58 73.30 2.67
C VAL A 171 -18.39 72.34 3.54
N ILE A 172 -18.20 71.03 3.35
CA ILE A 172 -18.79 69.95 4.15
C ILE A 172 -17.66 69.04 4.64
N ASP A 173 -17.59 68.78 5.94
CA ASP A 173 -16.60 67.85 6.51
C ASP A 173 -16.85 66.42 6.03
N SER A 174 -15.77 65.67 5.74
CA SER A 174 -15.89 64.27 5.36
C SER A 174 -16.08 63.39 6.61
N PRO A 175 -17.20 62.67 6.75
CA PRO A 175 -17.57 62.06 8.02
C PRO A 175 -16.83 60.75 8.34
N LEU A 176 -16.24 60.08 7.33
CA LEU A 176 -15.76 58.69 7.48
C LEU A 176 -14.47 58.36 6.71
N SER A 177 -14.26 58.95 5.53
CA SER A 177 -13.14 58.65 4.62
C SER A 177 -12.89 59.85 3.70
N GLU A 178 -11.84 59.79 2.88
CA GLU A 178 -11.61 60.77 1.81
C GLU A 178 -12.86 60.99 0.94
N PRO A 179 -13.13 62.24 0.51
CA PRO A 179 -14.28 62.57 -0.33
C PRO A 179 -14.43 61.67 -1.56
N TRP A 180 -13.31 61.34 -2.19
CA TRP A 180 -13.24 60.49 -3.37
C TRP A 180 -13.72 59.05 -3.11
N SER A 181 -13.27 58.42 -2.02
CA SER A 181 -13.72 57.08 -1.62
C SER A 181 -15.21 57.04 -1.31
N ILE A 182 -15.74 58.09 -0.69
CA ILE A 182 -17.18 58.22 -0.40
C ILE A 182 -17.98 58.28 -1.71
N TYR A 183 -17.54 59.10 -2.67
CA TYR A 183 -18.14 59.14 -4.01
C TYR A 183 -18.09 57.76 -4.70
N ALA A 184 -16.94 57.10 -4.65
CA ALA A 184 -16.74 55.79 -5.26
C ALA A 184 -17.71 54.75 -4.69
N VAL A 185 -17.86 54.67 -3.36
CA VAL A 185 -18.77 53.71 -2.70
C VAL A 185 -20.24 53.95 -3.08
N PHE A 186 -20.72 55.20 -2.99
CA PHE A 186 -22.11 55.51 -3.34
C PHE A 186 -22.40 55.31 -4.82
N SER A 187 -21.49 55.75 -5.70
CA SER A 187 -21.64 55.58 -7.14
C SER A 187 -21.59 54.09 -7.54
N ALA A 188 -20.71 53.30 -6.90
CA ALA A 188 -20.67 51.85 -7.09
C ALA A 188 -21.97 51.18 -6.63
N ALA A 189 -22.50 51.53 -5.46
CA ALA A 189 -23.75 50.99 -4.95
C ALA A 189 -24.94 51.27 -5.89
N ILE A 190 -25.05 52.49 -6.41
CA ILE A 190 -26.10 52.88 -7.36
C ILE A 190 -25.92 52.15 -8.70
N THR A 191 -24.68 52.03 -9.18
CA THR A 191 -24.36 51.30 -10.42
C THR A 191 -24.70 49.82 -10.29
N THR A 192 -24.34 49.18 -9.18
CA THR A 192 -24.71 47.80 -8.87
C THR A 192 -26.22 47.65 -8.78
N ALA A 193 -26.93 48.56 -8.11
CA ALA A 193 -28.40 48.56 -8.07
C ALA A 193 -29.01 48.68 -9.47
N ALA A 194 -28.42 49.47 -10.37
CA ALA A 194 -28.87 49.59 -11.76
C ALA A 194 -28.74 48.26 -12.51
N ILE A 195 -27.61 47.56 -12.34
CA ILE A 195 -27.34 46.25 -12.96
C ILE A 195 -28.29 45.18 -12.39
N LEU A 196 -28.40 45.07 -11.07
CA LEU A 196 -29.25 44.06 -10.41
C LEU A 196 -30.72 44.21 -10.79
N ASN A 197 -31.23 45.44 -10.86
CA ASN A 197 -32.61 45.71 -11.24
C ASN A 197 -32.91 45.49 -12.74
N HIS A 198 -31.90 45.51 -13.60
CA HIS A 198 -32.03 45.26 -15.05
C HIS A 198 -31.19 44.07 -15.51
N GLN A 199 -31.03 43.09 -14.62
CA GLN A 199 -30.11 41.97 -14.82
C GLN A 199 -30.46 41.12 -16.07
N HIS A 200 -31.71 41.12 -16.52
CA HIS A 200 -32.15 40.38 -17.72
C HIS A 200 -31.51 40.91 -19.02
N ALA A 201 -31.10 42.17 -19.07
CA ALA A 201 -30.45 42.77 -20.25
C ALA A 201 -28.95 42.44 -20.34
N VAL A 202 -28.36 41.94 -19.25
CA VAL A 202 -26.94 41.59 -19.14
C VAL A 202 -26.76 40.09 -19.30
N SER A 203 -25.89 39.67 -20.22
CA SER A 203 -25.57 38.24 -20.38
C SER A 203 -24.58 37.77 -19.32
N ASP A 204 -24.65 36.48 -18.99
CA ASP A 204 -23.73 35.87 -18.02
C ASP A 204 -22.27 36.03 -18.44
N HIS A 205 -22.00 35.97 -19.74
CA HIS A 205 -20.67 36.20 -20.31
C HIS A 205 -20.08 37.58 -19.96
N VAL A 206 -20.92 38.61 -19.96
CA VAL A 206 -20.48 39.96 -19.61
C VAL A 206 -20.26 40.10 -18.11
N LEU A 207 -21.09 39.45 -17.29
CA LEU A 207 -20.96 39.48 -15.83
C LEU A 207 -19.66 38.81 -15.35
N TRP A 208 -19.33 37.62 -15.86
CA TRP A 208 -18.12 36.93 -15.41
C TRP A 208 -16.83 37.56 -15.99
N ILE A 209 -16.81 37.99 -17.26
CA ILE A 209 -15.66 38.73 -17.81
C ILE A 209 -15.48 40.07 -17.10
N GLY A 210 -16.58 40.79 -16.87
CA GLY A 210 -16.56 42.06 -16.14
C GLY A 210 -16.01 41.89 -14.72
N SER A 211 -16.41 40.82 -14.02
CA SER A 211 -15.90 40.53 -12.67
C SER A 211 -14.40 40.23 -12.67
N ILE A 212 -13.90 39.43 -13.62
CA ILE A 212 -12.45 39.18 -13.77
C ILE A 212 -11.70 40.48 -14.08
N ALA A 213 -12.21 41.29 -15.01
CA ALA A 213 -11.59 42.56 -15.36
C ALA A 213 -11.55 43.53 -14.17
N ILE A 214 -12.64 43.62 -13.39
CA ILE A 214 -12.69 44.43 -12.16
C ILE A 214 -11.64 43.94 -11.17
N VAL A 215 -11.51 42.63 -10.96
CA VAL A 215 -10.51 42.08 -10.03
C VAL A 215 -9.08 42.38 -10.48
N ILE A 216 -8.78 42.25 -11.77
CA ILE A 216 -7.46 42.61 -12.32
C ILE A 216 -7.20 44.11 -12.10
N ILE A 217 -8.16 44.97 -12.41
CA ILE A 217 -8.03 46.41 -12.22
C ILE A 217 -7.82 46.76 -10.74
N LEU A 218 -8.63 46.19 -9.83
CA LEU A 218 -8.47 46.40 -8.39
C LEU A 218 -7.09 45.96 -7.90
N THR A 219 -6.58 44.83 -8.42
CA THR A 219 -5.23 44.32 -8.09
C THR A 219 -4.13 45.27 -8.55
N LEU A 220 -4.31 45.93 -9.70
CA LEU A 220 -3.35 46.90 -10.24
C LEU A 220 -3.42 48.28 -9.58
N LEU A 221 -4.60 48.68 -9.10
CA LEU A 221 -4.85 50.02 -8.56
C LEU A 221 -4.62 50.12 -7.06
N ILE A 222 -4.88 49.07 -6.29
CA ILE A 222 -4.69 49.09 -4.83
C ILE A 222 -3.27 48.59 -4.56
N PRO A 223 -2.33 49.45 -4.12
CA PRO A 223 -0.97 49.04 -3.82
C PRO A 223 -0.97 48.21 -2.53
N ALA A 224 -0.99 46.89 -2.70
CA ALA A 224 -1.10 45.94 -1.60
C ALA A 224 0.23 45.69 -0.86
N GLU A 225 1.23 46.55 -1.03
CA GLU A 225 2.46 46.56 -0.23
C GLU A 225 2.16 46.94 1.24
N ASP A 226 1.20 47.83 1.45
CA ASP A 226 0.68 48.20 2.76
C ASP A 226 -0.39 47.20 3.22
N VAL A 227 -0.25 46.69 4.44
CA VAL A 227 -1.14 45.65 5.00
C VAL A 227 -2.59 46.11 5.09
N ASN A 228 -2.86 47.39 5.40
CA ASN A 228 -4.22 47.93 5.47
C ASN A 228 -4.84 48.01 4.07
N LEU A 229 -4.07 48.42 3.06
CA LEU A 229 -4.52 48.45 1.67
C LEU A 229 -4.70 47.03 1.10
N ALA A 230 -3.85 46.08 1.47
CA ALA A 230 -4.00 44.67 1.13
C ALA A 230 -5.30 44.07 1.70
N ARG A 231 -5.66 44.43 2.95
CA ARG A 231 -6.95 44.06 3.54
C ARG A 231 -8.13 44.67 2.79
N ILE A 232 -8.02 45.93 2.36
CA ILE A 232 -9.04 46.58 1.54
C ILE A 232 -9.17 45.85 0.19
N LEU A 233 -8.07 45.48 -0.45
CA LEU A 233 -8.08 44.69 -1.70
C LEU A 233 -8.82 43.35 -1.51
N LEU A 234 -8.49 42.58 -0.48
CA LEU A 234 -9.18 41.32 -0.18
C LEU A 234 -10.68 41.55 0.09
N SER A 235 -11.03 42.64 0.78
CA SER A 235 -12.43 42.99 1.05
C SER A 235 -13.19 43.38 -0.22
N CYS A 236 -12.60 44.19 -1.10
CA CYS A 236 -13.18 44.55 -2.39
C CYS A 236 -13.37 43.32 -3.29
N GLN A 237 -12.40 42.42 -3.34
CA GLN A 237 -12.53 41.17 -4.08
C GLN A 237 -13.59 40.25 -3.49
N ALA A 238 -13.67 40.13 -2.16
CA ALA A 238 -14.72 39.38 -1.48
C ALA A 238 -16.12 39.88 -1.91
N ILE A 239 -16.33 41.20 -1.97
CA ILE A 239 -17.59 41.78 -2.44
C ILE A 239 -17.90 41.36 -3.88
N VAL A 240 -16.91 41.39 -4.78
CA VAL A 240 -17.08 40.96 -6.18
C VAL A 240 -17.46 39.48 -6.26
N TRP A 241 -16.74 38.61 -5.56
CA TRP A 241 -16.96 37.16 -5.62
C TRP A 241 -18.25 36.73 -4.94
N VAL A 242 -18.60 37.32 -3.79
CA VAL A 242 -19.90 37.10 -3.13
C VAL A 242 -21.04 37.59 -4.03
N GLY A 243 -20.90 38.78 -4.63
CA GLY A 243 -21.90 39.32 -5.54
C GLY A 243 -22.11 38.43 -6.77
N LEU A 244 -21.03 37.94 -7.38
CA LEU A 244 -21.09 37.02 -8.51
C LEU A 244 -21.72 35.68 -8.13
N ALA A 245 -21.41 35.16 -6.94
CA ALA A 245 -22.00 33.92 -6.42
C ALA A 245 -23.50 34.06 -6.16
N VAL A 246 -23.94 35.15 -5.52
CA VAL A 246 -25.36 35.43 -5.31
C VAL A 246 -26.10 35.53 -6.65
N LEU A 247 -25.52 36.21 -7.63
CA LEU A 247 -26.08 36.29 -8.98
C LEU A 247 -26.13 34.93 -9.68
N ALA A 248 -25.11 34.09 -9.51
CA ALA A 248 -25.10 32.74 -10.06
C ALA A 248 -26.27 31.91 -9.51
N VAL A 249 -26.52 31.98 -8.20
CA VAL A 249 -27.65 31.33 -7.54
C VAL A 249 -28.99 31.91 -8.00
N GLN A 250 -29.12 33.24 -8.12
CA GLN A 250 -30.38 33.87 -8.53
C GLN A 250 -30.74 33.58 -9.99
N ARG A 251 -29.75 33.45 -10.86
CA ARG A 251 -29.92 33.27 -12.32
C ARG A 251 -29.86 31.82 -12.77
N ASP A 252 -29.59 30.89 -11.85
CA ASP A 252 -29.31 29.49 -12.16
C ASP A 252 -28.25 29.34 -13.26
N SER A 253 -27.16 30.10 -13.16
CA SER A 253 -26.11 30.15 -14.19
C SER A 253 -24.87 29.35 -13.81
N PRO A 254 -24.60 28.21 -14.49
CA PRO A 254 -23.38 27.43 -14.29
C PRO A 254 -22.10 28.19 -14.61
N SER A 255 -22.14 29.10 -15.58
CA SER A 255 -20.97 29.86 -16.01
C SER A 255 -20.52 30.84 -14.92
N LEU A 256 -21.47 31.55 -14.29
CA LEU A 256 -21.19 32.46 -13.18
C LEU A 256 -20.71 31.69 -11.94
N ALA A 257 -21.36 30.54 -11.64
CA ALA A 257 -20.96 29.69 -10.52
C ALA A 257 -19.54 29.14 -10.69
N GLY A 258 -19.20 28.69 -11.91
CA GLY A 258 -17.85 28.26 -12.27
C GLY A 258 -16.81 29.35 -12.07
N THR A 259 -17.05 30.56 -12.58
CA THR A 259 -16.11 31.67 -12.41
C THR A 259 -15.98 32.10 -10.94
N ALA A 260 -17.10 32.28 -10.22
CA ALA A 260 -17.08 32.68 -8.81
C ALA A 260 -16.36 31.68 -7.90
N THR A 261 -16.36 30.40 -8.28
CA THR A 261 -15.70 29.34 -7.51
C THR A 261 -14.24 29.14 -7.90
N ILE A 262 -13.86 29.28 -9.17
CA ILE A 262 -12.51 28.91 -9.65
C ILE A 262 -11.59 30.13 -9.73
N ALA A 263 -12.06 31.25 -10.27
CA ALA A 263 -11.26 32.45 -10.50
C ALA A 263 -10.57 33.02 -9.24
N PRO A 264 -11.22 33.09 -8.05
CA PRO A 264 -10.53 33.61 -6.85
C PRO A 264 -9.33 32.75 -6.43
N TRP A 265 -9.39 31.42 -6.60
CA TRP A 265 -8.28 30.53 -6.28
C TRP A 265 -7.14 30.62 -7.29
N ILE A 266 -7.46 30.80 -8.58
CA ILE A 266 -6.45 31.10 -9.61
C ILE A 266 -5.77 32.43 -9.32
N TRP A 267 -6.52 33.45 -8.91
CA TRP A 267 -5.96 34.75 -8.53
C TRP A 267 -4.99 34.62 -7.35
N LEU A 268 -5.40 33.93 -6.29
CA LEU A 268 -4.53 33.64 -5.14
C LEU A 268 -3.28 32.82 -5.54
N PHE A 269 -3.42 31.90 -6.48
CA PHE A 269 -2.29 31.15 -7.02
C PHE A 269 -1.24 32.05 -7.67
N PHE A 270 -1.60 33.17 -8.30
CA PHE A 270 -0.61 34.10 -8.87
C PHE A 270 -0.05 35.06 -7.82
N PHE A 271 -0.91 35.68 -7.00
CA PHE A 271 -0.50 36.80 -6.16
C PHE A 271 -0.13 36.42 -4.72
N ALA A 272 -0.59 35.28 -4.19
CA ALA A 272 -0.30 34.87 -2.81
C ALA A 272 0.72 33.72 -2.71
N SER A 273 1.11 33.07 -3.82
CA SER A 273 1.94 31.85 -3.77
C SER A 273 3.46 32.07 -3.88
N ASN A 274 3.89 33.32 -4.03
CA ASN A 274 5.28 33.69 -4.36
C ASN A 274 5.80 32.96 -5.62
N LEU A 275 4.92 32.61 -6.56
CA LEU A 275 5.30 31.91 -7.79
C LEU A 275 6.11 32.80 -8.72
N GLU A 276 5.84 34.11 -8.73
CA GLU A 276 6.62 35.08 -9.49
C GLU A 276 8.09 35.03 -9.06
N SER A 277 8.39 35.19 -7.76
CA SER A 277 9.77 35.14 -7.26
C SER A 277 10.48 33.80 -7.45
N ARG A 278 9.74 32.70 -7.67
CA ARG A 278 10.30 31.37 -8.01
C ARG A 278 10.60 31.19 -9.50
N LEU A 279 9.91 31.91 -10.39
CA LEU A 279 10.04 31.77 -11.86
C LEU A 279 10.81 32.94 -12.49
N ILE A 280 10.64 34.14 -11.96
CA ILE A 280 11.19 35.40 -12.44
C ILE A 280 11.71 36.11 -11.18
N SER A 281 13.01 36.36 -11.09
CA SER A 281 13.65 36.96 -9.89
C SER A 281 13.24 38.41 -9.58
N VAL A 282 12.12 38.88 -10.12
CA VAL A 282 11.53 40.20 -9.94
C VAL A 282 10.05 40.01 -9.60
N GLU A 283 9.60 40.61 -8.50
CA GLU A 283 8.19 40.67 -8.14
C GLU A 283 7.52 41.75 -9.00
N ILE A 284 6.53 41.36 -9.82
CA ILE A 284 5.91 42.26 -10.81
C ILE A 284 4.87 43.15 -10.11
N ILE A 285 4.12 42.57 -9.17
CA ILE A 285 3.14 43.28 -8.34
C ILE A 285 3.36 42.86 -6.88
N PRO A 286 4.00 43.70 -6.06
CA PRO A 286 4.28 43.35 -4.66
C PRO A 286 3.00 43.33 -3.82
N THR A 287 2.83 42.26 -3.05
CA THR A 287 1.66 42.10 -2.16
C THR A 287 2.07 41.62 -0.77
N ASN A 288 1.44 42.19 0.26
CA ASN A 288 1.72 41.93 1.65
C ASN A 288 0.43 41.61 2.42
N PHE A 289 -0.06 40.38 2.26
CA PHE A 289 -1.25 39.92 2.96
C PHE A 289 -0.90 39.48 4.39
N ALA A 290 -1.60 40.02 5.38
CA ALA A 290 -1.52 39.49 6.73
C ALA A 290 -2.04 38.04 6.77
N GLU A 291 -1.28 37.16 7.44
CA GLU A 291 -1.54 35.72 7.53
C GLU A 291 -3.00 35.38 7.96
N LEU A 292 -3.53 36.12 8.93
CA LEU A 292 -4.89 35.92 9.43
C LEU A 292 -5.94 36.38 8.42
N ASP A 293 -5.74 37.55 7.81
CA ASP A 293 -6.66 38.13 6.83
C ASP A 293 -6.81 37.20 5.62
N LEU A 294 -5.68 36.65 5.14
CA LEU A 294 -5.69 35.67 4.07
C LEU A 294 -6.39 34.37 4.49
N SER A 295 -6.18 33.87 5.71
CA SER A 295 -6.86 32.68 6.21
C SER A 295 -8.38 32.85 6.27
N VAL A 296 -8.86 34.00 6.75
CA VAL A 296 -10.28 34.36 6.79
C VAL A 296 -10.84 34.44 5.37
N TYR A 297 -10.09 35.02 4.43
CA TYR A 297 -10.47 35.11 3.03
C TYR A 297 -10.62 33.72 2.39
N LEU A 298 -9.68 32.80 2.61
CA LEU A 298 -9.77 31.41 2.10
C LEU A 298 -11.00 30.67 2.64
N ILE A 299 -11.30 30.83 3.93
CA ILE A 299 -12.51 30.26 4.55
C ILE A 299 -13.77 30.86 3.92
N LEU A 300 -13.80 32.18 3.69
CA LEU A 300 -14.91 32.84 3.00
C LEU A 300 -15.14 32.27 1.60
N LEU A 301 -14.08 32.00 0.83
CA LEU A 301 -14.20 31.40 -0.51
C LEU A 301 -14.84 30.00 -0.45
N ILE A 302 -14.49 29.19 0.55
CA ILE A 302 -15.16 27.89 0.77
C ILE A 302 -16.63 28.10 1.15
N LEU A 303 -16.95 29.05 2.03
CA LEU A 303 -18.34 29.34 2.43
C LEU A 303 -19.21 29.80 1.26
N ILE A 304 -18.66 30.59 0.34
CA ILE A 304 -19.35 31.01 -0.90
C ILE A 304 -19.65 29.80 -1.80
N GLN A 305 -18.73 28.83 -1.85
CA GLN A 305 -18.85 27.65 -2.69
C GLN A 305 -19.94 26.67 -2.22
N ILE A 306 -20.25 26.59 -0.92
CA ILE A 306 -21.28 25.69 -0.35
C ILE A 306 -22.65 25.87 -1.04
N PRO A 307 -23.29 27.06 -1.02
CA PRO A 307 -24.59 27.25 -1.66
C PRO A 307 -24.53 27.11 -3.19
N LEU A 308 -23.41 27.48 -3.82
CA LEU A 308 -23.22 27.33 -5.27
C LEU A 308 -23.23 25.86 -5.69
N ASN A 309 -22.49 25.03 -4.98
CA ASN A 309 -22.41 23.60 -5.25
C ASN A 309 -23.73 22.88 -4.94
N PHE A 310 -24.43 23.23 -3.86
CA PHE A 310 -25.74 22.63 -3.57
C PHE A 310 -26.79 22.93 -4.65
N LYS A 311 -26.74 24.10 -5.29
CA LYS A 311 -27.71 24.46 -6.33
C LYS A 311 -27.27 24.10 -7.75
N LEU A 312 -25.99 24.27 -8.07
CA LEU A 312 -25.44 24.23 -9.43
C LEU A 312 -24.25 23.27 -9.58
N GLY A 313 -23.89 22.51 -8.54
CA GLY A 313 -22.69 21.67 -8.48
C GLY A 313 -22.60 20.61 -9.58
N ASP A 314 -23.75 20.17 -10.08
CA ASP A 314 -23.89 19.14 -11.12
C ASP A 314 -23.62 19.67 -12.52
N SER A 315 -23.61 21.00 -12.65
CA SER A 315 -23.43 21.67 -13.92
C SER A 315 -21.97 21.60 -14.36
N GLY A 316 -21.74 21.28 -15.62
CA GLY A 316 -20.42 21.34 -16.22
C GLY A 316 -19.95 22.79 -16.35
N VAL A 317 -18.73 23.07 -15.90
CA VAL A 317 -18.09 24.38 -16.03
C VAL A 317 -17.68 24.57 -17.50
N ASN A 318 -18.44 25.38 -18.24
CA ASN A 318 -18.20 25.62 -19.66
C ASN A 318 -17.29 26.85 -19.86
N LEU A 319 -16.03 26.75 -19.43
CA LEU A 319 -15.06 27.87 -19.53
C LEU A 319 -14.47 28.03 -20.94
N ALA A 320 -14.62 27.04 -21.83
CA ALA A 320 -13.85 26.98 -23.07
C ALA A 320 -14.51 26.20 -24.22
N GLY A 321 -15.81 26.41 -24.47
CA GLY A 321 -16.50 25.76 -25.59
C GLY A 321 -15.97 26.06 -27.01
N ARG A 322 -14.87 26.85 -27.15
CA ARG A 322 -14.28 27.27 -28.44
C ARG A 322 -12.74 27.32 -28.48
N LEU A 323 -12.04 26.70 -27.53
CA LEU A 323 -10.58 26.53 -27.66
C LEU A 323 -10.32 25.39 -28.65
N VAL A 324 -10.06 25.77 -29.91
CA VAL A 324 -9.73 24.86 -31.02
C VAL A 324 -8.39 24.17 -30.70
N GLY A 325 -8.40 22.86 -30.42
CA GLY A 325 -7.18 22.05 -30.35
C GLY A 325 -7.05 20.99 -29.25
N MET A 326 -7.95 20.91 -28.25
CA MET A 326 -7.86 19.91 -27.16
C MET A 326 -9.07 18.97 -27.08
N SER A 327 -9.62 18.52 -28.21
CA SER A 327 -10.93 17.85 -28.26
C SER A 327 -10.99 16.52 -27.50
N GLU A 328 -9.96 15.68 -27.54
CA GLU A 328 -10.05 14.33 -26.95
C GLU A 328 -9.87 14.30 -25.43
N LEU A 329 -8.85 15.01 -24.91
CA LEU A 329 -8.59 15.06 -23.47
C LEU A 329 -9.69 15.85 -22.74
N SER A 330 -10.15 16.95 -23.33
CA SER A 330 -11.28 17.74 -22.80
C SER A 330 -12.59 16.94 -22.84
N ALA A 331 -12.86 16.20 -23.92
CA ALA A 331 -14.03 15.31 -24.00
C ALA A 331 -13.98 14.22 -22.92
N ARG A 332 -12.83 13.55 -22.74
CA ARG A 332 -12.66 12.54 -21.67
C ARG A 332 -12.81 13.11 -20.26
N MET A 333 -12.29 14.32 -19.99
CA MET A 333 -12.48 15.00 -18.70
C MET A 333 -13.94 15.39 -18.47
N ARG A 334 -14.67 15.77 -19.52
CA ARG A 334 -16.11 16.05 -19.43
C ARG A 334 -16.92 14.77 -19.19
N ASP A 335 -16.62 13.70 -19.91
CA ASP A 335 -17.34 12.42 -19.85
C ASP A 335 -17.12 11.69 -18.51
N SER A 336 -15.96 11.88 -17.87
CA SER A 336 -15.68 11.36 -16.52
C SER A 336 -16.37 12.13 -15.38
N GLY A 337 -17.05 13.24 -15.67
CA GLY A 337 -17.67 14.10 -14.65
C GLY A 337 -16.68 15.01 -13.91
N MET A 338 -15.40 15.04 -14.32
CA MET A 338 -14.37 15.89 -13.70
C MET A 338 -14.65 17.38 -13.88
N MET A 339 -15.25 17.75 -15.02
CA MET A 339 -15.60 19.14 -15.34
C MET A 339 -16.85 19.66 -14.63
N ARG A 340 -17.52 18.84 -13.80
CA ARG A 340 -18.63 19.31 -12.94
C ARG A 340 -18.08 20.21 -11.84
N LEU A 341 -18.84 21.23 -11.48
CA LEU A 341 -18.44 22.23 -10.50
C LEU A 341 -17.97 21.59 -9.18
N TRP A 342 -18.66 20.56 -8.68
CA TRP A 342 -18.26 19.78 -7.49
C TRP A 342 -16.80 19.29 -7.52
N ASN A 343 -16.35 18.69 -8.63
CA ASN A 343 -15.04 18.04 -8.73
C ASN A 343 -13.93 19.02 -9.13
N ILE A 344 -14.19 19.88 -10.12
CA ILE A 344 -13.18 20.82 -10.61
C ILE A 344 -12.81 21.85 -9.53
N SER A 345 -13.80 22.35 -8.80
CA SER A 345 -13.55 23.31 -7.71
C SER A 345 -12.73 22.69 -6.59
N PHE A 346 -13.05 21.45 -6.19
CA PHE A 346 -12.28 20.73 -5.19
C PHE A 346 -10.81 20.58 -5.57
N ILE A 347 -10.52 20.15 -6.80
CA ILE A 347 -9.15 19.98 -7.29
C ILE A 347 -8.42 21.31 -7.39
N THR A 348 -9.07 22.36 -7.90
CA THR A 348 -8.48 23.70 -7.98
C THR A 348 -8.06 24.21 -6.61
N ILE A 349 -8.89 24.00 -5.58
CA ILE A 349 -8.59 24.44 -4.21
C ILE A 349 -7.40 23.68 -3.64
N LEU A 350 -7.37 22.36 -3.80
CA LEU A 350 -6.23 21.54 -3.35
C LEU A 350 -4.94 21.98 -4.03
N LEU A 351 -4.96 22.18 -5.36
CA LEU A 351 -3.80 22.68 -6.10
C LEU A 351 -3.39 24.07 -5.61
N ALA A 352 -4.31 25.01 -5.47
CA ALA A 352 -4.00 26.35 -4.98
C ALA A 352 -3.37 26.30 -3.57
N MET A 353 -3.91 25.49 -2.66
CA MET A 353 -3.37 25.33 -1.31
C MET A 353 -1.93 24.83 -1.28
N LEU A 354 -1.54 23.92 -2.18
CA LEU A 354 -0.15 23.43 -2.26
C LEU A 354 0.86 24.55 -2.58
N PHE A 355 0.44 25.56 -3.33
CA PHE A 355 1.29 26.66 -3.76
C PHE A 355 1.23 27.86 -2.80
N ILE A 356 0.04 28.21 -2.29
CA ILE A 356 -0.15 29.35 -1.39
C ILE A 356 0.43 29.08 0.00
N THR A 357 0.41 27.83 0.48
CA THR A 357 0.92 27.50 1.80
C THR A 357 2.44 27.64 1.86
N ASN A 358 2.90 28.74 2.46
CA ASN A 358 4.30 29.05 2.76
C ASN A 358 4.40 29.86 4.07
N PRO A 359 5.56 29.84 4.76
CA PRO A 359 5.79 30.69 5.93
C PRO A 359 5.65 32.18 5.58
N GLY A 360 5.04 32.96 6.45
CA GLY A 360 4.75 34.38 6.23
C GLY A 360 3.48 34.65 5.41
N THR A 361 2.88 33.61 4.79
CA THR A 361 1.66 33.75 3.97
C THR A 361 0.43 33.21 4.67
N ILE A 362 0.48 31.97 5.19
CA ILE A 362 -0.64 31.32 5.90
C ILE A 362 -0.11 30.74 7.22
N PRO A 363 -0.79 30.95 8.37
CA PRO A 363 -0.41 30.36 9.64
C PRO A 363 -0.88 28.91 9.73
N ALA A 364 -0.30 28.12 10.63
CA ALA A 364 -0.60 26.69 10.79
C ALA A 364 -2.10 26.39 10.95
N TYR A 365 -2.80 27.15 11.80
CA TYR A 365 -4.23 26.99 12.01
C TYR A 365 -5.06 27.33 10.76
N GLY A 366 -4.60 28.28 9.93
CA GLY A 366 -5.26 28.67 8.68
C GLY A 366 -5.24 27.51 7.69
N MET A 367 -4.07 26.90 7.48
CA MET A 367 -3.92 25.74 6.60
C MET A 367 -4.79 24.56 7.04
N VAL A 368 -4.70 24.17 8.32
CA VAL A 368 -5.46 23.03 8.87
C VAL A 368 -6.97 23.29 8.78
N SER A 369 -7.41 24.52 9.07
CA SER A 369 -8.84 24.89 9.00
C SER A 369 -9.38 24.83 7.57
N VAL A 370 -8.66 25.39 6.59
CA VAL A 370 -9.10 25.41 5.18
C VAL A 370 -9.16 23.98 4.62
N MET A 371 -8.10 23.19 4.82
CA MET A 371 -8.05 21.80 4.36
C MET A 371 -9.04 20.89 5.11
N GLY A 372 -9.30 21.13 6.40
CA GLY A 372 -10.31 20.41 7.17
C GLY A 372 -11.72 20.76 6.74
N LEU A 373 -12.03 22.05 6.58
CA LEU A 373 -13.35 22.52 6.15
C LEU A 373 -13.73 21.97 4.79
N ILE A 374 -12.83 22.00 3.80
CA ILE A 374 -13.14 21.47 2.46
C ILE A 374 -13.45 19.97 2.51
N LEU A 375 -12.67 19.17 3.24
CA LEU A 375 -12.91 17.72 3.33
C LEU A 375 -14.23 17.41 4.05
N ILE A 376 -14.48 18.07 5.19
CA ILE A 376 -15.71 17.88 5.97
C ILE A 376 -16.92 18.32 5.15
N TYR A 377 -16.85 19.48 4.51
CA TYR A 377 -17.90 20.01 3.65
C TYR A 377 -18.32 19.00 2.57
N HIS A 378 -17.36 18.50 1.78
CA HIS A 378 -17.66 17.53 0.74
C HIS A 378 -18.16 16.19 1.31
N SER A 379 -17.63 15.75 2.46
CA SER A 379 -18.05 14.51 3.13
C SER A 379 -19.48 14.59 3.67
N VAL A 380 -19.87 15.73 4.26
CA VAL A 380 -21.23 15.99 4.74
C VAL A 380 -22.20 16.13 3.56
N ALA A 381 -21.81 16.85 2.51
CA ALA A 381 -22.62 16.98 1.30
C ALA A 381 -22.90 15.62 0.64
N MET A 382 -21.90 14.72 0.62
CA MET A 382 -22.10 13.32 0.24
C MET A 382 -23.10 12.63 1.16
N ARG A 383 -22.91 12.70 2.48
CA ARG A 383 -23.79 12.04 3.44
C ARG A 383 -25.27 12.46 3.32
N MET A 384 -25.54 13.66 2.82
CA MET A 384 -26.85 14.23 2.56
C MET A 384 -27.42 13.91 1.17
N ASP A 385 -26.77 13.05 0.37
CA ASP A 385 -27.16 12.74 -1.03
C ASP A 385 -27.14 13.95 -1.98
N MET A 386 -26.48 15.05 -1.60
CA MET A 386 -26.41 16.29 -2.40
C MET A 386 -25.19 16.35 -3.34
N HIS A 387 -24.25 15.40 -3.22
CA HIS A 387 -23.02 15.35 -4.01
C HIS A 387 -22.99 14.09 -4.89
N GLN A 388 -22.64 14.22 -6.16
CA GLN A 388 -22.77 13.17 -7.19
C GLN A 388 -21.73 12.02 -7.15
N GLY A 389 -21.26 11.61 -5.97
CA GLY A 389 -20.73 10.25 -5.80
C GLY A 389 -19.37 9.91 -6.44
N THR A 390 -18.36 10.76 -6.29
CA THR A 390 -16.94 10.46 -6.58
C THR A 390 -16.09 10.28 -5.31
N PRO A 391 -16.46 9.38 -4.37
CA PRO A 391 -15.83 9.28 -3.05
C PRO A 391 -14.34 8.97 -3.12
N ARG A 392 -13.93 8.17 -4.12
CA ARG A 392 -12.52 7.86 -4.37
C ARG A 392 -11.71 9.11 -4.71
N THR A 393 -12.22 9.99 -5.57
CA THR A 393 -11.51 11.20 -6.00
C THR A 393 -11.26 12.12 -4.81
N ILE A 394 -12.26 12.31 -3.94
CA ILE A 394 -12.14 13.16 -2.75
C ILE A 394 -11.08 12.61 -1.81
N ILE A 395 -11.20 11.35 -1.40
CA ILE A 395 -10.26 10.72 -0.46
C ILE A 395 -8.84 10.74 -1.02
N VAL A 396 -8.66 10.32 -2.28
CA VAL A 396 -7.32 10.20 -2.90
C VAL A 396 -6.67 11.57 -3.09
N SER A 397 -7.34 12.52 -3.74
CA SER A 397 -6.72 13.82 -4.06
C SER A 397 -6.47 14.65 -2.81
N TRP A 398 -7.38 14.64 -1.83
CA TRP A 398 -7.14 15.30 -0.55
C TRP A 398 -5.99 14.66 0.22
N SER A 399 -5.92 13.33 0.28
CA SER A 399 -4.84 12.64 1.00
C SER A 399 -3.48 12.90 0.36
N ILE A 400 -3.39 12.97 -0.98
CA ILE A 400 -2.16 13.35 -1.68
C ILE A 400 -1.75 14.79 -1.31
N ALA A 401 -2.69 15.74 -1.34
CA ALA A 401 -2.40 17.12 -0.96
C ALA A 401 -1.97 17.23 0.52
N ALA A 402 -2.68 16.54 1.43
CA ALA A 402 -2.34 16.48 2.84
C ALA A 402 -0.96 15.84 3.08
N LEU A 403 -0.58 14.80 2.34
CA LEU A 403 0.77 14.20 2.42
C LEU A 403 1.86 15.19 2.01
N VAL A 404 1.65 15.94 0.92
CA VAL A 404 2.63 16.97 0.49
C VAL A 404 2.74 18.08 1.54
N LEU A 405 1.62 18.53 2.11
CA LEU A 405 1.64 19.53 3.19
C LEU A 405 2.24 18.98 4.48
N GLN A 406 2.00 17.71 4.81
CA GLN A 406 2.58 17.05 5.97
C GLN A 406 4.09 16.92 5.83
N TRP A 407 4.58 16.51 4.66
CA TRP A 407 6.02 16.45 4.38
C TRP A 407 6.69 17.81 4.55
N ARG A 408 6.02 18.89 4.12
CA ARG A 408 6.59 20.25 4.18
C ARG A 408 6.50 20.89 5.56
N PHE A 409 5.41 20.66 6.30
CA PHE A 409 5.05 21.45 7.48
C PHE A 409 4.65 20.64 8.72
N GLY A 410 4.48 19.31 8.62
CA GLY A 410 4.10 18.45 9.75
C GLY A 410 2.59 18.31 9.97
N PHE A 411 2.15 18.29 11.24
CA PHE A 411 0.74 18.15 11.67
C PHE A 411 0.06 16.81 11.34
N GLY A 412 0.83 15.72 11.27
CA GLY A 412 0.34 14.38 10.93
C GLY A 412 -0.91 13.93 11.69
N ALA A 413 -1.00 14.20 13.00
CA ALA A 413 -2.17 13.85 13.82
C ALA A 413 -3.48 14.46 13.30
N PHE A 414 -3.45 15.72 12.86
CA PHE A 414 -4.64 16.41 12.35
C PHE A 414 -5.06 15.86 10.99
N TRP A 415 -4.10 15.58 10.10
CA TRP A 415 -4.39 14.97 8.80
C TRP A 415 -5.05 13.61 8.94
N ILE A 416 -4.52 12.77 9.84
CA ILE A 416 -5.06 11.43 10.12
C ILE A 416 -6.45 11.53 10.76
N ALA A 417 -6.66 12.43 11.73
CA ALA A 417 -7.96 12.62 12.36
C ALA A 417 -9.03 13.11 11.38
N LEU A 418 -8.71 14.11 10.56
CA LEU A 418 -9.62 14.65 9.54
C LEU A 418 -9.98 13.60 8.49
N LEU A 419 -9.00 12.83 8.02
CA LEU A 419 -9.23 11.73 7.10
C LEU A 419 -10.10 10.64 7.74
N GLY A 420 -9.81 10.25 8.98
CA GLY A 420 -10.57 9.24 9.71
C GLY A 420 -12.05 9.59 9.84
N VAL A 421 -12.36 10.80 10.34
CA VAL A 421 -13.75 11.28 10.51
C VAL A 421 -14.47 11.38 9.16
N SER A 422 -13.82 11.95 8.14
CA SER A 422 -14.39 12.13 6.81
C SER A 422 -14.63 10.79 6.11
N SER A 423 -13.70 9.84 6.24
CA SER A 423 -13.86 8.49 5.73
C SER A 423 -15.04 7.77 6.37
N VAL A 424 -15.33 7.97 7.66
CA VAL A 424 -16.55 7.41 8.30
C VAL A 424 -17.80 7.92 7.60
N LEU A 425 -17.90 9.22 7.32
CA LEU A 425 -19.06 9.81 6.63
C LEU A 425 -19.22 9.28 5.20
N ILE A 426 -18.14 9.30 4.42
CA ILE A 426 -18.13 8.88 3.01
C ILE A 426 -18.42 7.39 2.87
N ILE A 427 -17.82 6.54 3.69
CA ILE A 427 -18.00 5.08 3.61
C ILE A 427 -19.39 4.69 4.09
N SER A 428 -19.91 5.30 5.16
CA SER A 428 -21.28 5.04 5.61
C SER A 428 -22.30 5.42 4.53
N TRP A 429 -22.06 6.50 3.79
CA TRP A 429 -22.88 6.88 2.63
C TRP A 429 -22.79 5.84 1.50
N SER A 430 -21.57 5.37 1.16
CA SER A 430 -21.38 4.33 0.14
C SER A 430 -22.07 3.01 0.51
N GLU A 431 -22.12 2.65 1.80
CA GLU A 431 -22.86 1.47 2.27
C GLU A 431 -24.38 1.59 2.11
N LEU A 432 -24.94 2.78 2.41
CA LEU A 432 -26.37 3.03 2.19
C LEU A 432 -26.73 2.90 0.71
N ASN A 433 -25.90 3.45 -0.17
CA ASN A 433 -26.12 3.35 -1.61
C ASN A 433 -25.93 1.92 -2.15
N ALA A 434 -24.97 1.16 -1.61
CA ALA A 434 -24.83 -0.25 -1.96
C ALA A 434 -26.11 -1.05 -1.64
N LYS A 435 -26.82 -0.73 -0.55
CA LYS A 435 -28.12 -1.33 -0.20
C LYS A 435 -29.24 -0.90 -1.15
N ARG A 436 -29.37 0.39 -1.44
CA ARG A 436 -30.38 0.93 -2.38
C ARG A 436 -30.30 0.26 -3.76
N ILE A 437 -29.10 -0.08 -4.23
CA ILE A 437 -28.91 -0.82 -5.48
C ILE A 437 -29.42 -2.25 -5.38
N THR A 438 -29.15 -2.95 -4.28
CA THR A 438 -29.71 -4.29 -4.07
C THR A 438 -31.23 -4.29 -4.01
N GLU A 439 -31.83 -3.14 -3.67
CA GLU A 439 -33.28 -2.89 -3.66
C GLU A 439 -33.83 -2.45 -5.03
N GLY A 440 -32.98 -2.32 -6.06
CA GLY A 440 -33.38 -2.07 -7.45
C GLY A 440 -33.18 -0.63 -7.95
N GLU A 441 -32.61 0.28 -7.15
CA GLU A 441 -32.30 1.65 -7.59
C GLU A 441 -31.11 1.69 -8.56
N LYS A 442 -31.24 2.46 -9.65
CA LYS A 442 -30.14 2.68 -10.62
C LYS A 442 -29.17 3.73 -10.10
N ILE A 443 -28.13 3.31 -9.40
CA ILE A 443 -27.06 4.18 -8.88
C ILE A 443 -25.75 3.93 -9.66
N SER A 444 -24.96 4.98 -9.86
CA SER A 444 -23.68 4.94 -10.61
C SER A 444 -22.65 3.99 -9.98
N HIS A 445 -21.93 3.22 -10.81
CA HIS A 445 -20.87 2.30 -10.39
C HIS A 445 -19.73 2.96 -9.57
N GLN A 446 -19.52 4.28 -9.71
CA GLN A 446 -18.48 5.02 -8.99
C GLN A 446 -18.83 5.30 -7.51
N ALA A 447 -20.10 5.19 -7.12
CA ALA A 447 -20.56 5.38 -5.75
C ALA A 447 -20.31 4.14 -4.86
N ILE A 448 -19.75 3.07 -5.42
CA ILE A 448 -19.86 1.72 -4.88
C ILE A 448 -18.47 1.09 -4.80
N MET A 449 -17.98 0.89 -3.57
CA MET A 449 -17.12 -0.21 -3.12
C MET A 449 -16.57 0.16 -1.73
N PRO A 450 -17.35 0.00 -0.64
CA PRO A 450 -16.94 0.43 0.69
C PRO A 450 -15.61 -0.23 1.12
N GLY A 451 -15.37 -1.49 0.76
CA GLY A 451 -14.10 -2.18 1.03
C GLY A 451 -12.87 -1.53 0.38
N ASN A 452 -12.98 -1.05 -0.86
CA ASN A 452 -11.87 -0.37 -1.53
C ASN A 452 -11.61 1.00 -0.90
N LEU A 453 -12.66 1.73 -0.51
CA LEU A 453 -12.54 3.03 0.16
C LEU A 453 -11.91 2.90 1.55
N ILE A 454 -12.27 1.85 2.31
CA ILE A 454 -11.63 1.51 3.59
C ILE A 454 -10.13 1.26 3.36
N THR A 455 -9.80 0.42 2.39
CA THR A 455 -8.40 0.06 2.06
C THR A 455 -7.58 1.30 1.67
N ILE A 456 -8.14 2.17 0.83
CA ILE A 456 -7.48 3.42 0.42
C ILE A 456 -7.27 4.35 1.62
N SER A 457 -8.29 4.53 2.46
CA SER A 457 -8.21 5.41 3.64
C SER A 457 -7.14 4.94 4.62
N LEU A 458 -7.17 3.65 4.98
CA LEU A 458 -6.17 3.07 5.87
C LEU A 458 -4.76 3.07 5.25
N GLY A 459 -4.65 2.85 3.94
CA GLY A 459 -3.38 2.94 3.22
C GLY A 459 -2.76 4.33 3.31
N PHE A 460 -3.54 5.40 3.08
CA PHE A 460 -3.04 6.76 3.25
C PHE A 460 -2.68 7.09 4.70
N ILE A 461 -3.46 6.62 5.68
CA ILE A 461 -3.13 6.78 7.11
C ILE A 461 -1.79 6.10 7.44
N ALA A 462 -1.54 4.90 6.91
CA ALA A 462 -0.25 4.22 7.10
C ALA A 462 0.92 5.00 6.51
N VAL A 463 0.75 5.62 5.33
CA VAL A 463 1.79 6.50 4.74
C VAL A 463 1.99 7.77 5.57
N MET A 464 0.91 8.40 6.06
CA MET A 464 0.99 9.57 6.94
C MET A 464 1.73 9.23 8.25
N LEU A 465 1.52 8.05 8.83
CA LEU A 465 2.24 7.56 10.00
C LEU A 465 3.71 7.26 9.69
N MET A 466 3.99 6.69 8.53
CA MET A 466 5.36 6.46 8.06
C MET A 466 6.15 7.77 7.98
N LEU A 467 5.53 8.86 7.48
CA LEU A 467 6.16 10.18 7.48
C LEU A 467 6.49 10.71 8.88
N ILE A 468 5.65 10.43 9.88
CA ILE A 468 5.96 10.76 11.28
C ILE A 468 7.17 9.93 11.75
N GLY A 469 7.21 8.65 11.42
CA GLY A 469 8.29 7.74 11.80
C GLY A 469 9.64 8.03 11.13
N LEU A 470 9.67 8.71 9.98
CA LEU A 470 10.93 9.16 9.36
C LEU A 470 11.65 10.23 10.18
N ASN A 471 10.92 10.97 11.03
CA ASN A 471 11.45 11.99 11.94
C ASN A 471 12.37 13.03 11.26
N GLU A 472 12.03 13.44 10.03
CA GLU A 472 12.79 14.45 9.29
C GLU A 472 12.54 15.86 9.85
N PRO A 473 13.59 16.69 10.04
CA PRO A 473 13.45 18.03 10.58
C PRO A 473 12.72 18.97 9.61
N LEU A 474 11.81 19.80 10.17
CA LEU A 474 11.09 20.81 9.41
C LEU A 474 11.99 22.03 9.12
N ASN A 475 12.39 22.21 7.87
CA ASN A 475 13.29 23.30 7.47
C ASN A 475 12.64 24.70 7.54
N ASN A 476 11.32 24.79 7.35
CA ASN A 476 10.58 26.06 7.22
C ASN A 476 9.20 25.94 7.88
N PRO A 477 9.11 25.98 9.23
CA PRO A 477 7.84 25.82 9.93
C PRO A 477 6.89 27.00 9.69
N LEU A 478 5.58 26.75 9.74
CA LEU A 478 4.56 27.79 9.67
C LEU A 478 4.42 28.51 11.02
N THR A 479 4.02 29.78 10.96
CA THR A 479 3.69 30.59 12.15
C THR A 479 2.61 29.91 12.99
N TYR A 480 2.75 29.93 14.31
CA TYR A 480 1.90 29.24 15.29
C TYR A 480 1.87 27.70 15.17
N GLY A 481 2.82 27.09 14.44
CA GLY A 481 2.96 25.63 14.34
C GLY A 481 3.39 24.98 15.66
N ASP A 482 4.09 25.72 16.52
CA ASP A 482 4.48 25.34 17.89
C ASP A 482 3.29 25.06 18.82
N LYS A 483 2.12 25.65 18.54
CA LYS A 483 0.88 25.39 19.30
C LYS A 483 0.24 24.05 18.99
N PHE A 484 0.67 23.38 17.92
CA PHE A 484 0.19 22.05 17.55
C PHE A 484 1.09 20.96 18.17
N PRO A 485 0.56 19.74 18.40
CA PRO A 485 1.36 18.63 18.86
C PRO A 485 2.52 18.35 17.88
N ASN A 486 3.73 18.23 18.42
CA ASN A 486 4.97 17.93 17.70
C ASN A 486 5.65 16.68 18.29
N ASP A 487 6.56 16.08 17.52
CA ASP A 487 7.37 14.92 17.91
C ASP A 487 6.52 13.77 18.51
N VAL A 488 6.86 13.32 19.71
CA VAL A 488 6.16 12.24 20.44
C VAL A 488 4.69 12.57 20.67
N THR A 489 4.34 13.84 20.95
CA THR A 489 2.93 14.21 21.16
C THR A 489 2.12 14.10 19.87
N ASN A 490 2.70 14.49 18.74
CA ASN A 490 2.11 14.30 17.41
C ASN A 490 1.89 12.81 17.12
N LEU A 491 2.91 11.97 17.37
CA LEU A 491 2.78 10.53 17.21
C LEU A 491 1.63 9.97 18.04
N ARG A 492 1.56 10.27 19.34
CA ARG A 492 0.51 9.75 20.24
C ARG A 492 -0.89 10.10 19.76
N PHE A 493 -1.15 11.36 19.38
CA PHE A 493 -2.46 11.77 18.85
C PHE A 493 -2.75 11.11 17.49
N ALA A 494 -1.76 11.02 16.60
CA ALA A 494 -1.88 10.33 15.33
C ALA A 494 -2.23 8.85 15.51
N SER A 495 -1.57 8.16 16.45
CA SER A 495 -1.82 6.76 16.77
C SER A 495 -3.23 6.54 17.33
N ILE A 496 -3.69 7.40 18.24
CA ILE A 496 -5.07 7.34 18.76
C ILE A 496 -6.08 7.53 17.62
N ALA A 497 -5.87 8.52 16.75
CA ALA A 497 -6.76 8.77 15.61
C ALA A 497 -6.75 7.60 14.61
N ALA A 498 -5.59 7.02 14.32
CA ALA A 498 -5.43 5.89 13.42
C ALA A 498 -6.08 4.61 13.98
N ILE A 499 -5.83 4.27 15.25
CA ILE A 499 -6.45 3.13 15.94
C ILE A 499 -7.97 3.32 16.05
N SER A 500 -8.43 4.53 16.37
CA SER A 500 -9.86 4.86 16.38
C SER A 500 -10.48 4.71 15.00
N THR A 501 -9.74 5.03 13.94
CA THR A 501 -10.20 4.81 12.56
C THR A 501 -10.28 3.32 12.26
N VAL A 502 -9.25 2.52 12.57
CA VAL A 502 -9.31 1.04 12.40
C VAL A 502 -10.51 0.46 13.17
N GLY A 503 -10.69 0.85 14.43
CA GLY A 503 -11.74 0.35 15.33
C GLY A 503 -13.15 0.82 15.00
N GLY A 504 -13.33 2.09 14.61
CA GLY A 504 -14.65 2.68 14.33
C GLY A 504 -15.09 2.53 12.87
N LEU A 505 -14.15 2.53 11.93
CA LEU A 505 -14.42 2.44 10.50
C LEU A 505 -14.38 0.99 10.02
N TYR A 506 -13.28 0.27 10.25
CA TYR A 506 -13.05 -1.04 9.63
C TYR A 506 -13.62 -2.22 10.42
N LEU A 507 -13.27 -2.37 11.71
CA LEU A 507 -13.67 -3.54 12.52
C LEU A 507 -15.19 -3.84 12.55
N PRO A 508 -16.09 -2.84 12.64
CA PRO A 508 -17.54 -3.08 12.68
C PRO A 508 -18.11 -3.52 11.32
N ARG A 509 -17.37 -3.25 10.24
CA ARG A 509 -17.74 -3.54 8.85
C ARG A 509 -17.10 -4.81 8.31
N ALA A 510 -16.06 -5.32 8.98
CA ALA A 510 -15.29 -6.47 8.54
C ALA A 510 -16.19 -7.65 8.16
N SER A 511 -17.12 -8.10 9.01
CA SER A 511 -17.96 -9.27 8.70
C SER A 511 -18.88 -9.13 7.47
N LYS A 512 -19.08 -7.91 6.95
CA LYS A 512 -19.97 -7.63 5.81
C LYS A 512 -19.25 -7.53 4.46
N LEU A 513 -17.92 -7.39 4.45
CA LEU A 513 -17.15 -7.19 3.21
C LEU A 513 -16.99 -8.51 2.43
N GLU A 514 -17.06 -8.44 1.10
CA GLU A 514 -16.79 -9.60 0.23
C GLU A 514 -15.31 -9.92 0.13
N LYS A 515 -14.46 -8.89 0.00
CA LYS A 515 -12.99 -9.02 -0.06
C LYS A 515 -12.38 -8.35 1.18
N LEU A 516 -12.03 -9.18 2.15
CA LEU A 516 -11.54 -8.73 3.46
C LEU A 516 -10.04 -8.45 3.46
N LEU A 517 -9.30 -9.21 2.65
CA LEU A 517 -7.84 -9.25 2.69
C LEU A 517 -7.18 -7.89 2.42
N PRO A 518 -7.58 -7.08 1.42
CA PRO A 518 -6.93 -5.78 1.18
C PRO A 518 -7.08 -4.82 2.37
N SER A 519 -8.26 -4.75 2.96
CA SER A 519 -8.52 -3.88 4.12
C SER A 519 -7.81 -4.38 5.39
N ALA A 520 -7.72 -5.71 5.56
CA ALA A 520 -6.96 -6.31 6.66
C ALA A 520 -5.48 -5.95 6.55
N ILE A 521 -4.88 -6.10 5.37
CA ILE A 521 -3.47 -5.73 5.12
C ILE A 521 -3.25 -4.23 5.35
N ALA A 522 -4.16 -3.37 4.90
CA ALA A 522 -4.05 -1.93 5.16
C ALA A 522 -4.14 -1.60 6.67
N SER A 523 -5.00 -2.28 7.43
CA SER A 523 -5.06 -2.12 8.89
C SER A 523 -3.78 -2.61 9.59
N ILE A 524 -3.19 -3.71 9.11
CA ILE A 524 -1.90 -4.19 9.59
C ILE A 524 -0.81 -3.17 9.30
N ALA A 525 -0.77 -2.60 8.08
CA ALA A 525 0.20 -1.58 7.70
C ALA A 525 0.09 -0.35 8.62
N VAL A 526 -1.12 0.09 8.98
CA VAL A 526 -1.33 1.17 9.97
C VAL A 526 -0.71 0.80 11.32
N LEU A 527 -1.01 -0.38 11.87
CA LEU A 527 -0.54 -0.76 13.20
C LEU A 527 0.99 -0.98 13.25
N VAL A 528 1.57 -1.57 12.20
CA VAL A 528 3.01 -1.74 12.07
C VAL A 528 3.72 -0.41 11.90
N THR A 529 3.19 0.51 11.10
CA THR A 529 3.79 1.86 10.93
C THR A 529 3.73 2.68 12.22
N ILE A 530 2.69 2.53 13.05
CA ILE A 530 2.68 3.11 14.41
C ILE A 530 3.85 2.53 15.23
N GLY A 531 4.02 1.20 15.24
CA GLY A 531 5.10 0.55 15.99
C GLY A 531 6.49 1.00 15.52
N LEU A 532 6.73 1.05 14.21
CA LEU A 532 7.99 1.54 13.63
C LEU A 532 8.24 3.01 13.96
N ALA A 533 7.21 3.86 13.89
CA ALA A 533 7.33 5.27 14.27
C ALA A 533 7.62 5.45 15.77
N ALA A 534 7.04 4.60 16.62
CA ALA A 534 7.32 4.58 18.06
C ALA A 534 8.76 4.17 18.38
N VAL A 535 9.31 3.20 17.65
CA VAL A 535 10.74 2.82 17.78
C VAL A 535 11.64 3.97 17.33
N SER A 536 11.34 4.63 16.21
CA SER A 536 12.12 5.76 15.69
C SER A 536 12.14 6.97 16.64
N LEU A 537 11.04 7.22 17.35
CA LEU A 537 10.88 8.31 18.30
C LEU A 537 11.12 7.91 19.77
N GLU A 538 11.60 6.69 20.02
CA GLU A 538 11.87 6.15 21.36
C GLU A 538 10.67 6.27 22.34
N ASP A 539 9.43 6.07 21.87
CA ASP A 539 8.20 6.17 22.67
C ASP A 539 7.56 4.80 22.99
N ASP A 540 8.00 4.20 24.10
CA ASP A 540 7.52 2.89 24.59
C ASP A 540 6.00 2.82 24.75
N LEU A 541 5.36 3.91 25.20
CA LEU A 541 3.92 3.94 25.42
C LEU A 541 3.14 3.71 24.12
N THR A 542 3.56 4.36 23.04
CA THR A 542 2.92 4.18 21.73
C THR A 542 3.25 2.80 21.14
N LEU A 543 4.45 2.28 21.39
CA LEU A 543 4.84 0.93 20.97
C LEU A 543 3.95 -0.14 21.62
N TYR A 544 3.73 -0.06 22.94
CA TYR A 544 2.81 -0.98 23.63
C TYR A 544 1.37 -0.82 23.16
N LEU A 545 0.91 0.42 22.93
CA LEU A 545 -0.42 0.68 22.39
C LEU A 545 -0.60 0.04 21.01
N ALA A 546 0.41 0.12 20.14
CA ALA A 546 0.41 -0.48 18.81
C ALA A 546 0.38 -2.01 18.90
N GLY A 547 1.21 -2.61 19.75
CA GLY A 547 1.25 -4.06 19.98
C GLY A 547 -0.07 -4.61 20.51
N MET A 548 -0.66 -3.97 21.54
CA MET A 548 -1.98 -4.34 22.05
C MET A 548 -3.06 -4.19 20.99
N SER A 549 -3.06 -3.09 20.24
CA SER A 549 -4.02 -2.83 19.17
C SER A 549 -3.88 -3.83 18.03
N PHE A 550 -2.66 -4.26 17.69
CA PHE A 550 -2.39 -5.31 16.71
C PHE A 550 -3.00 -6.65 17.11
N VAL A 551 -2.80 -7.05 18.37
CA VAL A 551 -3.37 -8.28 18.91
C VAL A 551 -4.91 -8.22 18.96
N ILE A 552 -5.48 -7.13 19.47
CA ILE A 552 -6.94 -6.96 19.57
C ILE A 552 -7.59 -6.92 18.18
N THR A 553 -7.03 -6.15 17.25
CA THR A 553 -7.52 -6.03 15.87
C THR A 553 -7.43 -7.38 15.16
N GLY A 554 -6.30 -8.07 15.25
CA GLY A 554 -6.13 -9.40 14.66
C GLY A 554 -7.10 -10.42 15.24
N ALA A 555 -7.29 -10.42 16.56
CA ALA A 555 -8.18 -11.34 17.24
C ALA A 555 -9.64 -11.10 16.83
N TRP A 556 -10.05 -9.84 16.72
CA TRP A 556 -11.38 -9.47 16.23
C TRP A 556 -11.60 -9.90 14.78
N LEU A 557 -10.63 -9.68 13.88
CA LEU A 557 -10.76 -10.06 12.47
C LEU A 557 -10.73 -11.57 12.26
N ALA A 558 -9.89 -12.29 13.01
CA ALA A 558 -9.90 -13.74 13.05
C ALA A 558 -11.24 -14.29 13.55
N ALA A 559 -11.81 -13.66 14.58
CA ALA A 559 -13.12 -14.04 15.09
C ALA A 559 -14.25 -13.73 14.08
N GLN A 560 -14.41 -12.47 13.67
CA GLN A 560 -15.61 -11.97 12.98
C GLN A 560 -15.41 -11.75 11.48
N GLY A 561 -14.20 -11.43 11.03
CA GLY A 561 -13.90 -11.14 9.63
C GLY A 561 -14.17 -12.34 8.73
N GLU A 562 -13.72 -13.54 9.13
CA GLU A 562 -13.77 -14.74 8.27
C GLU A 562 -15.12 -15.50 8.30
N ILE A 563 -16.20 -14.91 8.84
CA ILE A 563 -17.51 -15.60 8.91
C ILE A 563 -18.05 -15.93 7.51
N ARG A 564 -18.02 -14.99 6.56
CA ARG A 564 -18.64 -15.18 5.25
C ARG A 564 -17.90 -16.22 4.39
N SER A 565 -16.56 -16.19 4.38
CA SER A 565 -15.76 -17.19 3.66
C SER A 565 -15.99 -18.59 4.22
N ARG A 566 -16.13 -18.70 5.55
CA ARG A 566 -16.53 -19.95 6.22
C ARG A 566 -17.92 -20.41 5.81
N MET A 567 -18.93 -19.55 5.89
CA MET A 567 -20.29 -19.93 5.49
C MET A 567 -20.36 -20.43 4.04
N ARG A 568 -19.56 -19.85 3.14
CA ARG A 568 -19.42 -20.34 1.76
C ARG A 568 -18.77 -21.71 1.66
N GLN A 569 -17.74 -21.98 2.47
CA GLN A 569 -17.10 -23.31 2.53
C GLN A 569 -18.06 -24.36 3.11
N VAL A 570 -18.83 -23.98 4.12
CA VAL A 570 -19.85 -24.83 4.75
C VAL A 570 -20.97 -25.13 3.77
N SER A 571 -21.51 -24.11 3.07
CA SER A 571 -22.54 -24.33 2.05
C SER A 571 -22.04 -25.20 0.91
N GLN A 572 -20.78 -25.03 0.47
CA GLN A 572 -20.16 -25.89 -0.54
C GLN A 572 -20.04 -27.34 -0.07
N ARG A 573 -19.69 -27.55 1.20
CA ARG A 573 -19.68 -28.88 1.81
C ARG A 573 -21.08 -29.46 1.82
N ASP A 574 -22.05 -28.73 2.37
CA ASP A 574 -23.39 -29.24 2.60
C ASP A 574 -24.09 -29.53 1.26
N GLU A 575 -23.88 -28.71 0.23
CA GLU A 575 -24.35 -28.95 -1.14
C GLU A 575 -23.73 -30.23 -1.75
N ARG A 576 -22.42 -30.46 -1.55
CA ARG A 576 -21.78 -31.70 -2.02
C ARG A 576 -22.27 -32.92 -1.26
N LEU A 577 -22.47 -32.79 0.05
CA LEU A 577 -22.97 -33.86 0.89
C LEU A 577 -24.40 -34.22 0.50
N GLU A 578 -25.27 -33.23 0.31
CA GLU A 578 -26.65 -33.40 -0.16
C GLU A 578 -26.69 -34.04 -1.55
N LYS A 579 -25.88 -33.57 -2.50
CA LYS A 579 -25.76 -34.21 -3.83
C LYS A 579 -25.31 -35.67 -3.73
N TYR A 580 -24.39 -35.98 -2.82
CA TYR A 580 -23.92 -37.34 -2.61
C TYR A 580 -25.01 -38.23 -1.99
N LEU A 581 -25.69 -37.76 -0.95
CA LEU A 581 -26.79 -38.47 -0.29
C LEU A 581 -27.97 -38.69 -1.23
N ALA A 582 -28.39 -37.67 -1.99
CA ALA A 582 -29.47 -37.78 -2.97
C ALA A 582 -29.14 -38.79 -4.09
N ARG A 583 -27.87 -38.84 -4.54
CA ARG A 583 -27.41 -39.86 -5.49
C ARG A 583 -27.44 -41.27 -4.88
N GLN A 584 -27.09 -41.39 -3.60
CA GLN A 584 -27.15 -42.66 -2.86
C GLN A 584 -28.60 -43.13 -2.68
N GLU A 585 -29.51 -42.25 -2.26
CA GLU A 585 -30.94 -42.53 -2.11
C GLU A 585 -31.59 -42.94 -3.43
N MET A 586 -31.33 -42.22 -4.53
CA MET A 586 -31.82 -42.61 -5.87
C MET A 586 -31.36 -44.02 -6.27
N GLN A 587 -30.11 -44.40 -5.95
CA GLN A 587 -29.65 -45.77 -6.21
C GLN A 587 -30.37 -46.80 -5.34
N ASP A 588 -30.63 -46.50 -4.09
CA ASP A 588 -31.32 -47.41 -3.18
C ASP A 588 -32.82 -47.53 -3.54
N GLU A 589 -33.46 -46.46 -4.02
CA GLU A 589 -34.82 -46.50 -4.59
C GLU A 589 -34.88 -47.30 -5.90
N ILE A 590 -33.89 -47.16 -6.79
CA ILE A 590 -33.77 -47.97 -8.02
C ILE A 590 -33.56 -49.45 -7.67
N LYS A 591 -32.82 -49.77 -6.59
CA LYS A 591 -32.66 -51.15 -6.10
C LYS A 591 -33.95 -51.72 -5.48
N GLN A 592 -34.83 -50.88 -4.93
CA GLN A 592 -36.06 -51.30 -4.24
C GLN A 592 -37.31 -51.33 -5.14
N SER A 593 -37.29 -50.68 -6.32
CA SER A 593 -38.41 -50.73 -7.27
C SER A 593 -38.54 -52.11 -7.97
N PRO A 594 -39.70 -52.81 -7.87
CA PRO A 594 -39.86 -54.17 -8.42
C PRO A 594 -40.04 -54.24 -9.96
N SER A 595 -40.07 -53.11 -10.66
CA SER A 595 -40.59 -53.03 -12.04
C SER A 595 -39.76 -52.15 -12.99
N ALA A 596 -38.43 -52.18 -12.89
CA ALA A 596 -37.53 -51.64 -13.91
C ALA A 596 -36.56 -52.73 -14.38
N SER A 597 -36.24 -52.70 -15.68
CA SER A 597 -35.46 -53.70 -16.42
C SER A 597 -34.13 -54.09 -15.75
N ASN A 598 -33.63 -55.29 -16.10
CA ASN A 598 -32.37 -55.91 -15.65
C ASN A 598 -31.05 -55.11 -15.84
N ILE A 599 -31.11 -53.81 -16.08
CA ILE A 599 -29.95 -52.93 -16.17
C ILE A 599 -29.78 -52.25 -14.81
N LYS A 600 -28.96 -52.86 -13.95
CA LYS A 600 -28.38 -52.19 -12.78
C LYS A 600 -27.54 -51.01 -13.29
N MET A 601 -28.11 -49.81 -13.38
CA MET A 601 -27.33 -48.58 -13.51
C MET A 601 -26.65 -48.31 -12.17
N VAL A 602 -25.55 -49.01 -11.97
CA VAL A 602 -24.60 -48.77 -10.90
C VAL A 602 -23.77 -47.58 -11.33
N ASP A 603 -23.92 -46.46 -10.62
CA ASP A 603 -23.02 -45.32 -10.77
C ASP A 603 -21.62 -45.77 -10.30
N ALA A 604 -20.76 -46.07 -11.27
CA ALA A 604 -19.41 -46.56 -11.04
C ALA A 604 -18.59 -45.58 -10.20
N GLU A 605 -18.89 -44.28 -10.29
CA GLU A 605 -18.23 -43.23 -9.51
C GLU A 605 -18.62 -43.33 -8.02
N LEU A 606 -19.89 -43.55 -7.69
CA LEU A 606 -20.35 -43.72 -6.31
C LEU A 606 -19.84 -45.00 -5.67
N LEU A 607 -19.84 -46.11 -6.41
CA LEU A 607 -19.24 -47.35 -5.93
C LEU A 607 -17.74 -47.17 -5.69
N GLN A 608 -17.01 -46.58 -6.63
CA GLN A 608 -15.59 -46.32 -6.49
C GLN A 608 -15.31 -45.39 -5.30
N LEU A 609 -16.09 -44.33 -5.11
CA LEU A 609 -15.95 -43.41 -3.97
C LEU A 609 -16.24 -44.11 -2.63
N SER A 610 -17.30 -44.92 -2.55
CA SER A 610 -17.65 -45.69 -1.34
C SER A 610 -16.66 -46.80 -1.03
N GLU A 611 -16.11 -47.49 -2.04
CA GLU A 611 -15.04 -48.48 -1.89
C GLU A 611 -13.73 -47.82 -1.44
N LEU A 612 -13.34 -46.71 -2.08
CA LEU A 612 -12.18 -45.92 -1.65
C LEU A 612 -12.37 -45.41 -0.22
N GLN A 613 -13.62 -45.18 0.20
CA GLN A 613 -13.95 -44.74 1.54
C GLN A 613 -13.90 -45.84 2.57
N GLN A 614 -14.40 -47.04 2.25
CA GLN A 614 -14.16 -48.22 3.07
C GLN A 614 -12.68 -48.59 3.15
N GLN A 615 -11.94 -48.45 2.05
CA GLN A 615 -10.49 -48.69 2.05
C GLN A 615 -9.75 -47.64 2.89
N ARG A 616 -10.16 -46.36 2.87
CA ARG A 616 -9.61 -45.31 3.74
C ARG A 616 -10.01 -45.48 5.20
N SER A 617 -11.26 -45.81 5.51
CA SER A 617 -11.72 -46.00 6.89
C SER A 617 -11.07 -47.22 7.55
N LYS A 618 -10.75 -48.27 6.77
CA LYS A 618 -9.93 -49.40 7.23
C LYS A 618 -8.45 -49.03 7.46
N ARG A 619 -7.94 -47.99 6.78
CA ARG A 619 -6.55 -47.50 6.92
C ARG A 619 -6.40 -46.33 7.90
N ARG A 620 -7.48 -45.61 8.22
CA ARG A 620 -7.57 -44.48 9.15
C ARG A 620 -8.72 -44.75 10.11
N SER A 621 -8.44 -44.98 11.38
CA SER A 621 -9.45 -45.41 12.37
C SER A 621 -10.54 -44.38 12.71
N SER A 622 -10.59 -43.18 12.10
CA SER A 622 -11.52 -42.12 12.52
C SER A 622 -11.68 -40.92 11.58
N SER A 623 -11.50 -41.08 10.26
CA SER A 623 -11.94 -40.01 9.34
C SER A 623 -13.45 -40.13 9.17
N GLY A 624 -14.21 -39.06 9.45
CA GLY A 624 -15.68 -39.08 9.48
C GLY A 624 -16.34 -39.69 8.24
N ASP A 625 -17.61 -40.10 8.39
CA ASP A 625 -18.38 -40.91 7.44
C ASP A 625 -18.51 -40.36 6.00
N TYR A 626 -17.95 -39.19 5.68
CA TYR A 626 -17.96 -38.55 4.34
C TYR A 626 -16.64 -37.86 3.94
N ASP A 627 -15.50 -38.24 4.51
CA ASP A 627 -14.18 -37.59 4.30
C ASP A 627 -13.68 -37.59 2.85
N LEU A 628 -14.05 -38.56 2.01
CA LEU A 628 -13.64 -38.57 0.59
C LEU A 628 -14.43 -37.61 -0.30
N VAL A 629 -15.67 -37.31 0.10
CA VAL A 629 -16.59 -36.46 -0.64
C VAL A 629 -16.36 -34.97 -0.31
N VAL A 630 -15.93 -34.71 0.94
CA VAL A 630 -15.86 -33.36 1.52
C VAL A 630 -14.46 -32.99 2.02
N GLY A 631 -13.52 -33.92 2.16
CA GLY A 631 -12.25 -33.70 2.85
C GLY A 631 -11.28 -32.70 2.19
N ASP A 632 -11.51 -32.31 0.94
CA ASP A 632 -10.80 -31.21 0.27
C ASP A 632 -11.33 -29.82 0.69
N ILE A 633 -12.54 -29.74 1.26
CA ILE A 633 -13.13 -28.51 1.76
C ILE A 633 -12.58 -28.23 3.15
N GLN A 634 -11.51 -27.46 3.15
CA GLN A 634 -10.85 -26.99 4.36
C GLN A 634 -11.11 -25.52 4.59
N HIS A 635 -11.15 -25.13 5.85
CA HIS A 635 -11.18 -23.71 6.20
C HIS A 635 -9.81 -23.10 5.92
N LYS A 636 -9.74 -22.05 5.09
CA LYS A 636 -8.49 -21.33 4.78
C LYS A 636 -8.44 -20.03 5.59
N PRO A 637 -7.73 -19.97 6.73
CA PRO A 637 -7.73 -18.80 7.61
C PRO A 637 -6.73 -17.74 7.10
N THR A 638 -7.04 -17.13 5.94
CA THR A 638 -6.11 -16.25 5.23
C THR A 638 -5.78 -14.97 5.99
N ILE A 639 -6.70 -14.45 6.82
CA ILE A 639 -6.46 -13.25 7.63
C ILE A 639 -5.54 -13.61 8.79
N VAL A 640 -5.85 -14.68 9.52
CA VAL A 640 -4.98 -15.18 10.61
C VAL A 640 -3.56 -15.41 10.09
N LEU A 641 -3.44 -16.03 8.92
CA LEU A 641 -2.14 -16.28 8.33
C LEU A 641 -1.39 -15.00 7.97
N SER A 642 -2.10 -13.96 7.50
CA SER A 642 -1.50 -12.65 7.21
C SER A 642 -0.96 -11.98 8.48
N PHE A 643 -1.67 -12.06 9.61
CA PHE A 643 -1.20 -11.55 10.90
C PHE A 643 0.03 -12.34 11.41
N ILE A 644 0.02 -13.67 11.29
CA ILE A 644 1.16 -14.52 11.66
C ILE A 644 2.39 -14.18 10.79
N ILE A 645 2.22 -14.10 9.46
CA ILE A 645 3.32 -13.77 8.54
C ILE A 645 3.92 -12.40 8.89
N VAL A 646 3.09 -11.38 9.13
CA VAL A 646 3.60 -10.05 9.48
C VAL A 646 4.29 -10.06 10.84
N THR A 647 3.74 -10.79 11.83
CA THR A 647 4.40 -10.98 13.13
C THR A 647 5.79 -11.58 12.97
N ILE A 648 5.92 -12.61 12.11
CA ILE A 648 7.20 -13.25 11.80
C ILE A 648 8.15 -12.27 11.10
N VAL A 649 7.69 -11.54 10.09
CA VAL A 649 8.54 -10.57 9.34
C VAL A 649 9.05 -9.45 10.26
N VAL A 650 8.18 -8.90 11.11
CA VAL A 650 8.58 -7.90 12.12
C VAL A 650 9.55 -8.51 13.12
N GLY A 651 9.32 -9.76 13.56
CA GLY A 651 10.24 -10.49 14.43
C GLY A 651 11.61 -10.75 13.80
N ILE A 652 11.67 -11.08 12.50
CA ILE A 652 12.91 -11.26 11.73
C ILE A 652 13.66 -9.93 11.66
N PHE A 653 12.98 -8.85 11.29
CA PHE A 653 13.59 -7.51 11.21
C PHE A 653 14.15 -7.08 12.57
N PHE A 654 13.38 -7.27 13.65
CA PHE A 654 13.82 -6.97 15.00
C PHE A 654 15.03 -7.82 15.40
N ALA A 655 14.98 -9.14 15.19
CA ALA A 655 16.09 -10.03 15.53
C ALA A 655 17.37 -9.70 14.74
N TRP A 656 17.23 -9.36 13.46
CA TRP A 656 18.36 -8.95 12.61
C TRP A 656 19.00 -7.64 13.07
N THR A 657 18.19 -6.63 13.37
CA THR A 657 18.66 -5.27 13.71
C THR A 657 19.14 -5.12 15.15
N SER A 658 18.48 -5.80 16.10
CA SER A 658 18.87 -5.77 17.51
C SER A 658 19.98 -6.77 17.84
N GLY A 659 20.16 -7.82 17.02
CA GLY A 659 21.05 -8.93 17.32
C GLY A 659 20.56 -9.84 18.44
N ASP A 660 19.33 -9.64 18.95
CA ASP A 660 18.72 -10.47 20.00
C ASP A 660 17.44 -11.14 19.46
N SER A 661 17.51 -12.46 19.22
CA SER A 661 16.34 -13.21 18.77
C SER A 661 15.46 -13.73 19.91
N LEU A 662 15.94 -13.72 21.16
CA LEU A 662 15.20 -14.31 22.28
C LEU A 662 13.86 -13.63 22.55
N PRO A 663 13.76 -12.29 22.72
CA PRO A 663 12.48 -11.61 22.89
C PRO A 663 11.63 -11.69 21.62
N ALA A 664 12.26 -11.70 20.44
CA ALA A 664 11.55 -11.82 19.16
C ALA A 664 10.81 -13.16 19.04
N ILE A 665 11.48 -14.28 19.36
CA ILE A 665 10.87 -15.63 19.36
C ILE A 665 9.77 -15.71 20.43
N ALA A 666 10.02 -15.20 21.64
CA ALA A 666 9.05 -15.25 22.72
C ALA A 666 7.76 -14.47 22.40
N VAL A 667 7.87 -13.24 21.91
CA VAL A 667 6.71 -12.41 21.57
C VAL A 667 6.00 -12.96 20.32
N ALA A 668 6.74 -13.33 19.28
CA ALA A 668 6.15 -13.87 18.05
C ALA A 668 5.44 -15.20 18.29
N SER A 669 6.01 -16.08 19.14
CA SER A 669 5.38 -17.34 19.50
C SER A 669 4.10 -17.12 20.32
N PHE A 670 4.12 -16.24 21.32
CA PHE A 670 2.94 -15.90 22.12
C PHE A 670 1.78 -15.37 21.26
N ILE A 671 2.06 -14.39 20.39
CA ILE A 671 1.06 -13.81 19.48
C ILE A 671 0.53 -14.87 18.50
N SER A 672 1.41 -15.70 17.95
CA SER A 672 1.02 -16.73 17.00
C SER A 672 0.18 -17.83 17.64
N VAL A 673 0.50 -18.25 18.88
CA VAL A 673 -0.30 -19.22 19.65
C VAL A 673 -1.72 -18.71 19.86
N LEU A 674 -1.89 -17.43 20.20
CA LEU A 674 -3.22 -16.81 20.34
C LEU A 674 -4.00 -16.88 19.02
N PHE A 675 -3.39 -16.49 17.90
CA PHE A 675 -4.05 -16.51 16.59
C PHE A 675 -4.39 -17.92 16.11
N ILE A 676 -3.49 -18.88 16.32
CA ILE A 676 -3.74 -20.31 16.03
C ILE A 676 -4.91 -20.81 16.87
N GLY A 677 -4.94 -20.49 18.16
CA GLY A 677 -6.04 -20.85 19.07
C GLY A 677 -7.40 -20.33 18.58
N ILE A 678 -7.46 -19.07 18.15
CA ILE A 678 -8.69 -18.47 17.60
C ILE A 678 -9.08 -19.17 16.28
N ALA A 679 -8.13 -19.40 15.38
CA ALA A 679 -8.39 -20.06 14.10
C ALA A 679 -8.96 -21.47 14.30
N ARG A 680 -8.38 -22.24 15.22
CA ARG A 680 -8.87 -23.58 15.57
C ARG A 680 -10.24 -23.57 16.22
N TRP A 681 -10.43 -22.76 17.26
CA TRP A 681 -11.73 -22.64 17.92
C TRP A 681 -12.85 -22.31 16.93
N ARG A 682 -12.55 -21.47 15.94
CA ARG A 682 -13.49 -21.08 14.89
C ARG A 682 -13.71 -22.13 13.80
N ALA A 683 -12.70 -22.95 13.49
CA ALA A 683 -12.83 -24.07 12.56
C ALA A 683 -13.67 -25.20 13.19
N ASP A 684 -13.42 -25.50 14.47
CA ASP A 684 -14.12 -26.52 15.26
C ASP A 684 -15.62 -26.21 15.39
N GLN A 685 -16.01 -24.93 15.54
CA GLN A 685 -17.41 -24.50 15.60
C GLN A 685 -18.26 -24.91 14.39
N VAL A 686 -17.64 -25.11 13.23
CA VAL A 686 -18.34 -25.47 12.00
C VAL A 686 -17.90 -26.82 11.46
N ASN A 687 -17.18 -27.59 12.29
CA ASN A 687 -16.66 -28.92 11.97
C ASN A 687 -15.89 -28.94 10.63
N LEU A 688 -15.07 -27.91 10.39
CA LEU A 688 -14.15 -27.82 9.26
C LEU A 688 -12.72 -28.01 9.76
N GLN A 689 -11.89 -28.68 8.95
CA GLN A 689 -10.47 -28.84 9.26
C GLN A 689 -9.64 -27.69 8.69
N LEU A 690 -8.55 -27.36 9.38
CA LEU A 690 -7.51 -26.49 8.83
C LEU A 690 -6.66 -27.25 7.79
N PRO A 691 -6.02 -26.57 6.83
CA PRO A 691 -5.19 -27.21 5.82
C PRO A 691 -3.93 -27.76 6.46
N ASP A 692 -3.51 -28.96 6.08
CA ASP A 692 -2.30 -29.60 6.59
C ASP A 692 -1.10 -29.40 5.63
N ILE A 693 0.08 -29.11 6.19
CA ILE A 693 1.39 -29.11 5.53
C ILE A 693 2.21 -30.21 6.19
N MET A 694 2.55 -31.27 5.44
CA MET A 694 3.31 -32.43 5.96
C MET A 694 2.68 -33.12 7.20
N GLY A 695 1.37 -32.97 7.41
CA GLY A 695 0.64 -33.53 8.56
C GLY A 695 0.56 -32.63 9.80
N ILE A 696 1.06 -31.38 9.68
CA ILE A 696 0.94 -30.31 10.67
C ILE A 696 -0.04 -29.28 10.14
N GLU A 697 -0.92 -28.74 10.99
CA GLU A 697 -1.86 -27.68 10.58
C GLU A 697 -1.09 -26.46 10.05
N SER A 698 -1.52 -25.91 8.91
CA SER A 698 -0.78 -24.88 8.17
C SER A 698 -0.47 -23.61 8.98
N PRO A 699 -1.35 -23.06 9.85
CA PRO A 699 -0.97 -21.93 10.70
C PRO A 699 0.16 -22.29 11.68
N VAL A 700 0.14 -23.52 12.20
CA VAL A 700 1.18 -24.03 13.10
C VAL A 700 2.49 -24.23 12.34
N ALA A 701 2.46 -24.92 11.20
CA ALA A 701 3.63 -25.21 10.38
C ALA A 701 4.35 -23.92 9.93
N ILE A 702 3.59 -22.91 9.48
CA ILE A 702 4.13 -21.62 9.05
C ILE A 702 4.72 -20.85 10.24
N THR A 703 4.07 -20.92 11.41
CA THR A 703 4.63 -20.34 12.63
C THR A 703 5.93 -21.02 13.03
N MET A 704 5.99 -22.35 13.04
CA MET A 704 7.20 -23.10 13.37
C MET A 704 8.37 -22.73 12.45
N ALA A 705 8.13 -22.69 11.13
CA ALA A 705 9.13 -22.25 10.16
C ALA A 705 9.54 -20.77 10.38
N GLY A 706 8.57 -19.89 10.64
CA GLY A 706 8.83 -18.48 10.92
C GLY A 706 9.70 -18.25 12.15
N LEU A 707 9.42 -18.94 13.26
CA LEU A 707 10.23 -18.86 14.48
C LEU A 707 11.66 -19.33 14.24
N THR A 708 11.86 -20.37 13.42
CA THR A 708 13.21 -20.79 13.04
C THR A 708 13.94 -19.73 12.22
N LEU A 709 13.25 -19.03 11.32
CA LEU A 709 13.84 -17.93 10.57
C LEU A 709 14.20 -16.74 11.46
N ILE A 710 13.40 -16.44 12.49
CA ILE A 710 13.74 -15.39 13.49
C ILE A 710 15.03 -15.76 14.22
N GLN A 711 15.17 -17.01 14.65
CA GLN A 711 16.39 -17.48 15.32
C GLN A 711 17.61 -17.46 14.39
N ILE A 712 17.46 -17.88 13.13
CA ILE A 712 18.53 -17.78 12.12
C ILE A 712 18.91 -16.31 11.88
N ALA A 713 17.92 -15.42 11.77
CA ALA A 713 18.16 -13.99 11.53
C ALA A 713 18.89 -13.30 12.68
N GLY A 714 18.58 -13.63 13.95
CA GLY A 714 19.33 -13.08 15.09
C GLY A 714 20.76 -13.59 15.17
N ARG A 715 20.99 -14.87 14.81
CA ARG A 715 22.34 -15.44 14.73
C ARG A 715 23.20 -14.82 13.64
N LEU A 716 22.60 -14.49 12.50
CA LEU A 716 23.27 -13.93 11.32
C LEU A 716 23.32 -12.39 11.30
N GLY A 717 22.61 -11.73 12.20
CA GLY A 717 22.45 -10.27 12.22
C GLY A 717 23.73 -9.51 12.57
N ASP A 718 23.63 -8.19 12.71
CA ASP A 718 24.79 -7.30 12.88
C ASP A 718 25.53 -7.49 14.22
N ALA A 719 25.00 -8.30 15.15
CA ALA A 719 25.68 -8.68 16.38
C ALA A 719 26.42 -10.01 16.23
N ASN A 720 27.73 -10.01 16.48
CA ASN A 720 28.51 -11.24 16.55
C ASN A 720 28.09 -12.06 17.78
N VAL A 721 27.19 -13.03 17.61
CA VAL A 721 26.76 -13.93 18.68
C VAL A 721 27.83 -15.00 18.91
N ALA A 722 28.33 -15.10 20.14
CA ALA A 722 29.29 -16.13 20.51
C ALA A 722 28.67 -17.53 20.48
N LEU A 723 29.47 -18.52 20.06
CA LEU A 723 29.05 -19.93 20.03
C LEU A 723 28.56 -20.39 21.42
N GLU A 724 29.19 -19.96 22.51
CA GLU A 724 28.85 -20.34 23.89
C GLU A 724 27.47 -19.90 24.37
N HIS A 725 26.85 -18.92 23.71
CA HIS A 725 25.52 -18.43 24.06
C HIS A 725 24.46 -19.10 23.19
N GLN A 726 23.74 -20.10 23.70
CA GLN A 726 22.77 -20.93 22.96
C GLN A 726 21.34 -20.85 23.52
N TRP A 727 20.99 -19.83 24.30
CA TRP A 727 19.65 -19.66 24.88
C TRP A 727 18.52 -19.65 23.84
N GLU A 728 18.80 -19.10 22.67
CA GLU A 728 17.82 -18.95 21.60
C GLU A 728 17.33 -20.30 21.06
N ILE A 729 18.20 -21.32 20.97
CA ILE A 729 17.76 -22.65 20.53
C ILE A 729 16.87 -23.33 21.57
N LEU A 730 17.09 -23.07 22.87
CA LEU A 730 16.27 -23.61 23.94
C LEU A 730 14.87 -23.01 23.91
N VAL A 731 14.77 -21.68 23.75
CA VAL A 731 13.49 -20.97 23.63
C VAL A 731 12.77 -21.38 22.34
N LEU A 732 13.50 -21.51 21.23
CA LEU A 732 12.94 -22.03 19.98
C LEU A 732 12.38 -23.44 20.17
N LEU A 733 13.16 -24.35 20.75
CA LEU A 733 12.73 -25.72 21.02
C LEU A 733 11.46 -25.75 21.87
N GLY A 734 11.42 -24.97 22.96
CA GLY A 734 10.23 -24.83 23.80
C GLY A 734 9.01 -24.35 23.02
N ALA A 735 9.17 -23.31 22.19
CA ALA A 735 8.09 -22.79 21.36
C ALA A 735 7.59 -23.80 20.32
N LEU A 736 8.51 -24.52 19.65
CA LEU A 736 8.18 -25.57 18.69
C LEU A 736 7.41 -26.72 19.35
N VAL A 737 7.82 -27.14 20.56
CA VAL A 737 7.13 -28.19 21.34
C VAL A 737 5.72 -27.76 21.76
N ILE A 738 5.54 -26.50 22.19
CA ILE A 738 4.21 -25.97 22.54
C ILE A 738 3.30 -25.94 21.31
N LEU A 739 3.79 -25.43 20.18
CA LEU A 739 3.06 -25.36 18.91
C LEU A 739 2.68 -26.76 18.38
N ALA A 740 3.63 -27.68 18.46
CA ALA A 740 3.42 -29.10 18.19
C ALA A 740 2.33 -29.71 19.07
N GLY A 741 2.39 -29.49 20.38
CA GLY A 741 1.37 -29.93 21.32
C GLY A 741 -0.01 -29.39 20.96
N ILE A 742 -0.10 -28.09 20.64
CA ILE A 742 -1.34 -27.49 20.15
C ILE A 742 -1.83 -28.20 18.90
N SER A 743 -1.01 -28.46 17.88
CA SER A 743 -1.46 -29.13 16.65
C SER A 743 -2.04 -30.55 16.85
N LEU A 744 -1.71 -31.21 17.97
CA LEU A 744 -2.16 -32.57 18.28
C LEU A 744 -3.42 -32.61 19.15
N LEU A 745 -3.68 -31.58 19.96
CA LEU A 745 -4.84 -31.55 20.86
C LEU A 745 -6.16 -31.68 20.08
N GLY A 746 -7.08 -32.53 20.53
CA GLY A 746 -8.42 -32.66 19.94
C GLY A 746 -8.48 -33.36 18.57
N ARG A 747 -7.38 -33.96 18.10
CA ARG A 747 -7.34 -34.72 16.85
C ARG A 747 -7.53 -36.23 17.08
N ASN A 748 -8.27 -36.88 16.18
CA ASN A 748 -8.61 -38.31 16.30
C ASN A 748 -7.60 -39.24 15.59
N ASP A 749 -6.65 -38.69 14.83
CA ASP A 749 -5.68 -39.39 13.98
C ASP A 749 -4.23 -39.28 14.52
N LEU A 750 -4.08 -39.33 15.84
CA LEU A 750 -2.80 -39.15 16.55
C LEU A 750 -1.67 -40.05 16.04
N GLY A 751 -1.97 -41.28 15.62
CA GLY A 751 -0.98 -42.24 15.10
C GLY A 751 -0.31 -41.85 13.77
N LEU A 752 -0.84 -40.85 13.05
CA LEU A 752 -0.22 -40.27 11.86
C LEU A 752 0.42 -38.90 12.16
N ARG A 753 -0.24 -38.08 12.99
CA ARG A 753 0.19 -36.70 13.26
C ARG A 753 1.40 -36.62 14.19
N ILE A 754 1.48 -37.48 15.22
CA ILE A 754 2.59 -37.45 16.18
C ILE A 754 3.96 -37.60 15.48
N PRO A 755 4.19 -38.64 14.63
CA PRO A 755 5.44 -38.75 13.88
C PRO A 755 5.74 -37.54 12.99
N SER A 756 4.72 -36.98 12.32
CA SER A 756 4.90 -35.81 11.44
C SER A 756 5.31 -34.55 12.20
N VAL A 757 4.73 -34.33 13.37
CA VAL A 757 5.05 -33.20 14.23
C VAL A 757 6.48 -33.31 14.76
N LEU A 758 6.90 -34.51 15.21
CA LEU A 758 8.28 -34.76 15.65
C LEU A 758 9.29 -34.53 14.51
N GLU A 759 9.03 -35.10 13.33
CA GLU A 759 9.84 -34.86 12.13
C GLU A 759 9.94 -33.38 11.81
N GLY A 760 8.84 -32.64 11.89
CA GLY A 760 8.81 -31.20 11.65
C GLY A 760 9.70 -30.41 12.61
N ILE A 761 9.66 -30.71 13.93
CA ILE A 761 10.53 -30.05 14.91
C ILE A 761 12.01 -30.35 14.60
N VAL A 762 12.37 -31.63 14.44
CA VAL A 762 13.76 -32.05 14.21
C VAL A 762 14.29 -31.47 12.90
N LEU A 763 13.49 -31.49 11.84
CA LEU A 763 13.85 -30.91 10.54
C LEU A 763 14.13 -29.42 10.64
N LEU A 764 13.28 -28.67 11.34
CA LEU A 764 13.43 -27.22 11.50
C LEU A 764 14.67 -26.85 12.33
N LEU A 765 14.97 -27.62 13.39
CA LEU A 765 16.21 -27.45 14.15
C LEU A 765 17.44 -27.79 13.31
N LEU A 766 17.37 -28.84 12.49
CA LEU A 766 18.43 -29.19 11.54
C LEU A 766 18.66 -28.08 10.50
N ILE A 767 17.60 -27.54 9.90
CA ILE A 767 17.68 -26.46 8.92
C ILE A 767 18.36 -25.23 9.54
N SER A 768 17.94 -24.85 10.75
CA SER A 768 18.57 -23.77 11.50
C SER A 768 20.08 -23.99 11.64
N ARG A 769 20.48 -25.16 12.17
CA ARG A 769 21.89 -25.48 12.41
C ARG A 769 22.72 -25.58 11.14
N VAL A 770 22.18 -26.15 10.07
CA VAL A 770 22.88 -26.23 8.78
C VAL A 770 23.10 -24.82 8.23
N LEU A 771 22.09 -23.95 8.26
CA LEU A 771 22.21 -22.60 7.72
C LEU A 771 23.17 -21.73 8.55
N THR A 772 23.07 -21.74 9.87
CA THR A 772 23.99 -20.98 10.74
C THR A 772 25.42 -21.54 10.70
N SER A 773 25.59 -22.84 10.46
CA SER A 773 26.90 -23.47 10.31
C SER A 773 27.55 -23.22 8.94
N LEU A 774 26.77 -23.22 7.85
CA LEU A 774 27.28 -22.86 6.51
C LEU A 774 27.82 -21.43 6.44
N MET A 775 27.28 -20.54 7.29
CA MET A 775 27.74 -19.15 7.43
C MET A 775 28.91 -19.01 8.43
N GLY A 776 29.38 -20.11 9.02
CA GLY A 776 30.55 -20.13 9.91
C GLY A 776 30.30 -19.70 11.35
N ILE A 777 29.05 -19.54 11.77
CA ILE A 777 28.68 -19.05 13.12
C ILE A 777 28.51 -20.19 14.11
N ASP A 778 27.77 -21.23 13.71
CA ASP A 778 27.48 -22.39 14.56
C ASP A 778 28.16 -23.68 14.04
N ARG A 779 28.07 -24.75 14.85
CA ARG A 779 28.35 -26.13 14.44
C ARG A 779 27.06 -26.91 14.30
N ILE A 780 27.00 -27.84 13.35
CA ILE A 780 25.83 -28.71 13.15
C ILE A 780 25.62 -29.60 14.38
N GLN A 781 26.69 -30.19 14.93
CA GLN A 781 26.69 -30.96 16.17
C GLN A 781 27.39 -30.19 17.28
N LEU A 782 26.76 -30.12 18.46
CA LEU A 782 27.27 -29.40 19.62
C LEU A 782 27.91 -30.39 20.60
N SER A 783 29.16 -30.19 20.98
CA SER A 783 29.79 -31.02 22.01
C SER A 783 29.30 -30.59 23.40
N PRO A 784 28.87 -31.52 24.27
CA PRO A 784 28.42 -31.17 25.62
C PRO A 784 29.52 -30.55 26.48
N ASN A 785 30.80 -30.87 26.22
CA ASN A 785 31.94 -30.42 27.02
C ASN A 785 32.68 -29.21 26.43
N TYR A 786 32.07 -28.48 25.49
CA TYR A 786 32.71 -27.33 24.85
C TYR A 786 32.86 -26.11 25.78
N SER A 787 31.88 -25.87 26.66
CA SER A 787 31.91 -24.80 27.68
C SER A 787 31.14 -25.21 28.92
N ASP A 788 31.60 -24.78 30.10
CA ASP A 788 30.96 -25.01 31.39
C ASP A 788 29.85 -23.98 31.72
N GLU A 789 29.67 -22.96 30.86
CA GLU A 789 28.66 -21.92 31.03
C GLU A 789 27.24 -22.47 30.91
N LEU A 790 26.32 -21.97 31.74
CA LEU A 790 24.90 -22.36 31.68
C LEU A 790 24.27 -22.02 30.33
N SER A 791 24.75 -20.97 29.65
CA SER A 791 24.29 -20.60 28.31
C SER A 791 24.62 -21.63 27.23
N TRP A 792 25.53 -22.57 27.52
CA TRP A 792 25.89 -23.68 26.64
C TRP A 792 25.30 -25.01 27.16
N VAL A 793 25.62 -25.37 28.41
CA VAL A 793 25.28 -26.68 29.00
C VAL A 793 23.78 -26.94 28.96
N LEU A 794 22.97 -25.98 29.39
CA LEU A 794 21.52 -26.18 29.49
C LEU A 794 20.87 -26.33 28.10
N PRO A 795 21.11 -25.46 27.10
CA PRO A 795 20.59 -25.67 25.75
C PRO A 795 21.05 -26.96 25.07
N VAL A 796 22.34 -27.32 25.16
CA VAL A 796 22.89 -28.52 24.50
C VAL A 796 22.29 -29.79 25.09
N ILE A 797 22.26 -29.92 26.41
CA ILE A 797 21.67 -31.09 27.08
C ILE A 797 20.17 -31.16 26.82
N SER A 798 19.45 -30.03 26.90
CA SER A 798 17.99 -30.00 26.66
C SER A 798 17.64 -30.46 25.25
N LEU A 799 18.43 -30.07 24.25
CA LEU A 799 18.26 -30.53 22.87
C LEU A 799 18.38 -32.05 22.77
N GLU A 800 19.43 -32.64 23.34
CA GLU A 800 19.63 -34.09 23.30
C GLU A 800 18.53 -34.85 24.07
N VAL A 801 18.15 -34.37 25.25
CA VAL A 801 17.05 -34.95 26.04
C VAL A 801 15.75 -34.95 25.23
N PHE A 802 15.46 -33.86 24.51
CA PHE A 802 14.32 -33.81 23.60
C PHE A 802 14.45 -34.81 22.45
N LEU A 803 15.61 -34.92 21.81
CA LEU A 803 15.82 -35.87 20.71
C LEU A 803 15.63 -37.32 21.16
N ILE A 804 16.14 -37.68 22.35
CA ILE A 804 15.91 -39.01 22.95
C ILE A 804 14.41 -39.24 23.16
N ALA A 805 13.71 -38.28 23.76
CA ALA A 805 12.27 -38.37 23.98
C ALA A 805 11.50 -38.49 22.66
N ALA A 806 11.87 -37.72 21.63
CA ALA A 806 11.26 -37.74 20.31
C ALA A 806 11.45 -39.11 19.63
N VAL A 807 12.65 -39.69 19.69
CA VAL A 807 12.95 -41.02 19.16
C VAL A 807 12.13 -42.11 19.85
N LEU A 808 12.05 -42.07 21.19
CA LEU A 808 11.26 -43.02 21.97
C LEU A 808 9.76 -42.90 21.67
N LEU A 809 9.25 -41.68 21.54
CA LEU A 809 7.85 -41.40 21.25
C LEU A 809 7.48 -41.81 19.82
N PHE A 810 8.37 -41.59 18.86
CA PHE A 810 8.24 -42.09 17.48
C PHE A 810 8.15 -43.62 17.45
N GLU A 811 9.06 -44.30 18.15
CA GLU A 811 9.07 -45.78 18.28
C GLU A 811 7.80 -46.31 18.96
N TRP A 812 7.30 -45.60 19.97
CA TRP A 812 6.08 -45.98 20.66
C TRP A 812 4.87 -45.94 19.72
N VAL A 813 4.71 -44.87 18.93
CA VAL A 813 3.63 -44.77 17.93
C VAL A 813 3.75 -45.88 16.90
N GLU A 814 4.95 -46.11 16.38
CA GLU A 814 5.20 -47.14 15.38
C GLU A 814 4.85 -48.55 15.90
N SER A 815 5.25 -48.85 17.15
CA SER A 815 4.91 -50.11 17.80
C SER A 815 3.41 -50.27 18.05
N GLU A 816 2.70 -49.21 18.45
CA GLU A 816 1.24 -49.24 18.62
C GLU A 816 0.50 -49.47 17.28
N ARG A 817 1.00 -48.91 16.18
CA ARG A 817 0.43 -49.15 14.86
C ARG A 817 0.56 -50.61 14.43
N ILE A 818 1.71 -51.22 14.68
CA ILE A 818 1.95 -52.64 14.39
C ILE A 818 1.03 -53.53 15.25
N LYS A 819 0.88 -53.22 16.55
CA LYS A 819 -0.04 -53.96 17.44
C LYS A 819 -1.50 -53.91 16.98
N ARG A 820 -1.90 -52.82 16.31
CA ARG A 820 -3.24 -52.61 15.78
C ARG A 820 -3.39 -53.06 14.33
N GLU A 821 -2.41 -53.76 13.78
CA GLU A 821 -2.37 -54.26 12.40
C GLU A 821 -2.61 -53.17 11.33
N LEU A 822 -2.20 -51.93 11.63
CA LEU A 822 -2.28 -50.82 10.70
C LEU A 822 -1.11 -50.87 9.71
N GLY A 823 -1.34 -50.54 8.44
CA GLY A 823 -0.29 -50.55 7.41
C GLY A 823 0.85 -49.54 7.63
N ASP A 824 2.00 -49.81 7.00
CA ASP A 824 3.15 -48.90 6.98
C ASP A 824 2.79 -47.58 6.26
N HIS A 825 3.16 -46.45 6.86
CA HIS A 825 2.91 -45.12 6.31
C HIS A 825 4.16 -44.31 5.95
N ARG A 826 5.34 -44.65 6.48
CA ARG A 826 6.58 -43.91 6.20
C ARG A 826 7.43 -44.56 5.12
N GLY A 827 7.32 -45.88 4.98
CA GLY A 827 8.19 -46.65 4.10
C GLY A 827 9.66 -46.59 4.53
N ALA A 828 10.53 -47.21 3.74
CA ALA A 828 11.96 -47.24 4.02
C ALA A 828 12.60 -45.84 4.02
N ILE A 829 12.25 -45.00 3.05
CA ILE A 829 12.84 -43.66 2.89
C ILE A 829 12.51 -42.76 4.09
N GLY A 830 11.26 -42.76 4.57
CA GLY A 830 10.86 -41.94 5.71
C GLY A 830 11.63 -42.29 6.99
N ARG A 831 11.86 -43.59 7.24
CA ARG A 831 12.65 -44.05 8.40
C ARG A 831 14.13 -43.67 8.30
N ILE A 832 14.70 -43.74 7.10
CA ILE A 832 16.07 -43.27 6.85
C ILE A 832 16.16 -41.78 7.13
N ILE A 833 15.26 -40.97 6.56
CA ILE A 833 15.27 -39.50 6.75
C ILE A 833 15.11 -39.15 8.23
N TRP A 834 14.17 -39.76 8.96
CA TRP A 834 14.01 -39.55 10.40
C TRP A 834 15.30 -39.80 11.19
N ALA A 835 15.96 -40.93 10.94
CA ALA A 835 17.20 -41.28 11.61
C ALA A 835 18.33 -40.32 11.24
N VAL A 836 18.50 -39.99 9.95
CA VAL A 836 19.55 -39.07 9.47
C VAL A 836 19.38 -37.68 10.05
N MET A 837 18.15 -37.16 10.11
CA MET A 837 17.90 -35.85 10.72
C MET A 837 18.31 -35.84 12.19
N THR A 838 17.97 -36.90 12.95
CA THR A 838 18.34 -37.02 14.37
C THR A 838 19.85 -37.17 14.56
N ILE A 839 20.49 -38.01 13.74
CA ILE A 839 21.96 -38.23 13.74
C ILE A 839 22.72 -36.93 13.50
N SER A 840 22.23 -36.10 12.58
CA SER A 840 22.92 -34.89 12.13
C SER A 840 23.04 -33.82 13.22
N ILE A 841 22.08 -33.71 14.12
CA ILE A 841 22.07 -32.68 15.19
C ILE A 841 22.39 -33.21 16.59
N SER A 842 22.28 -34.52 16.81
CA SER A 842 22.59 -35.15 18.08
C SER A 842 24.09 -35.12 18.36
N PHE A 843 24.47 -35.02 19.63
CA PHE A 843 25.86 -35.23 20.05
C PHE A 843 26.22 -36.72 20.21
N GLY A 844 25.32 -37.60 19.82
CA GLY A 844 25.58 -39.01 19.53
C GLY A 844 24.55 -39.98 20.12
N ILE A 845 24.06 -39.75 21.34
CA ILE A 845 23.22 -40.71 22.07
C ILE A 845 21.88 -40.91 21.36
N ALA A 846 21.18 -39.81 21.06
CA ALA A 846 19.90 -39.85 20.37
C ALA A 846 20.05 -40.38 18.94
N GLY A 847 21.14 -40.02 18.24
CA GLY A 847 21.44 -40.52 16.91
C GLY A 847 21.64 -42.04 16.86
N VAL A 848 22.35 -42.61 17.83
CA VAL A 848 22.53 -44.07 17.97
C VAL A 848 21.20 -44.76 18.28
N LEU A 849 20.40 -44.22 19.21
CA LEU A 849 19.07 -44.75 19.53
C LEU A 849 18.13 -44.73 18.31
N ALA A 850 18.14 -43.64 17.54
CA ALA A 850 17.34 -43.52 16.32
C ALA A 850 17.71 -44.59 15.30
N ALA A 851 19.01 -44.87 15.12
CA ALA A 851 19.48 -45.93 14.24
C ALA A 851 19.06 -47.33 14.72
N ILE A 852 19.14 -47.60 16.04
CA ILE A 852 18.71 -48.89 16.61
C ILE A 852 17.22 -49.13 16.37
N PHE A 853 16.36 -48.15 16.66
CA PHE A 853 14.92 -48.32 16.44
C PHE A 853 14.54 -48.35 14.96
N ALA A 854 15.18 -47.56 14.12
CA ALA A 854 14.97 -47.64 12.67
C ALA A 854 15.38 -49.01 12.11
N LEU A 855 16.48 -49.59 12.59
CA LEU A 855 16.91 -50.95 12.23
C LEU A 855 15.90 -51.99 12.72
N LYS A 856 15.48 -51.93 13.99
CA LYS A 856 14.45 -52.81 14.57
C LYS A 856 13.16 -52.78 13.74
N ASN A 857 12.69 -51.59 13.37
CA ASN A 857 11.47 -51.44 12.58
C ASN A 857 11.65 -51.90 11.13
N SER A 858 12.84 -51.70 10.55
CA SER A 858 13.13 -52.24 9.22
C SER A 858 13.00 -53.76 9.17
N LEU A 859 13.41 -54.45 10.23
CA LEU A 859 13.29 -55.91 10.35
C LEU A 859 11.81 -56.34 10.45
N ARG A 860 11.00 -55.59 11.22
CA ARG A 860 9.56 -55.85 11.37
C ARG A 860 8.79 -55.63 10.06
N TRP A 861 9.15 -54.61 9.29
CA TRP A 861 8.49 -54.26 8.03
C TRP A 861 9.14 -54.87 6.78
N ILE A 862 10.21 -55.65 6.95
CA ILE A 862 10.98 -56.26 5.85
C ILE A 862 11.45 -55.18 4.85
N GLN A 863 12.29 -54.26 5.33
CA GLN A 863 12.80 -53.11 4.55
C GLN A 863 14.33 -53.14 4.42
N PRO A 864 14.89 -53.87 3.44
CA PRO A 864 16.33 -54.02 3.26
C PRO A 864 17.07 -52.70 2.98
N ALA A 865 16.41 -51.68 2.43
CA ALA A 865 17.06 -50.40 2.13
C ALA A 865 17.44 -49.59 3.39
N VAL A 866 16.72 -49.76 4.50
CA VAL A 866 16.92 -48.95 5.72
C VAL A 866 18.29 -49.19 6.36
N PRO A 867 18.77 -50.44 6.59
CA PRO A 867 20.10 -50.68 7.12
C PRO A 867 21.23 -50.00 6.33
N VAL A 868 21.12 -49.95 4.98
CA VAL A 868 22.13 -49.31 4.13
C VAL A 868 22.17 -47.81 4.40
N GLY A 869 21.00 -47.16 4.43
CA GLY A 869 20.89 -45.75 4.75
C GLY A 869 21.42 -45.43 6.15
N LEU A 870 21.06 -46.22 7.16
CA LEU A 870 21.53 -46.01 8.53
C LEU A 870 23.04 -46.19 8.66
N ALA A 871 23.61 -47.21 8.02
CA ALA A 871 25.03 -47.52 8.09
C ALA A 871 25.91 -46.41 7.51
N LEU A 872 25.43 -45.69 6.49
CA LEU A 872 26.15 -44.57 5.89
C LEU A 872 26.31 -43.37 6.84
N PHE A 873 25.28 -43.10 7.66
CA PHE A 873 25.25 -41.89 8.50
C PHE A 873 25.59 -42.16 9.98
N ILE A 874 25.43 -43.37 10.50
CA ILE A 874 25.77 -43.69 11.89
C ILE A 874 27.23 -43.39 12.31
N PRO A 875 28.25 -43.41 11.43
CA PRO A 875 29.60 -42.96 11.79
C PRO A 875 29.67 -41.50 12.24
N ILE A 876 28.73 -40.65 11.81
CA ILE A 876 28.62 -39.25 12.24
C ILE A 876 28.25 -39.17 13.73
N SER A 877 27.28 -39.96 14.19
CA SER A 877 26.96 -40.07 15.62
C SER A 877 28.11 -40.64 16.43
N TRP A 878 28.84 -41.63 15.88
CA TRP A 878 30.01 -42.20 16.55
C TRP A 878 31.13 -41.17 16.73
N ASN A 879 31.38 -40.37 15.68
CA ASN A 879 32.35 -39.28 15.77
C ASN A 879 31.93 -38.21 16.79
N ALA A 880 30.64 -37.87 16.85
CA ALA A 880 30.11 -36.93 17.84
C ALA A 880 30.31 -37.43 19.28
N LEU A 881 30.10 -38.72 19.55
CA LEU A 881 30.43 -39.34 20.84
C LEU A 881 31.92 -39.21 21.17
N GLY A 882 32.80 -39.44 20.18
CA GLY A 882 34.24 -39.27 20.35
C GLY A 882 34.68 -37.83 20.63
N GLY A 883 33.82 -36.83 20.38
CA GLY A 883 34.08 -35.43 20.69
C GLY A 883 33.93 -35.05 22.17
N TRP A 884 33.42 -35.95 23.01
CA TRP A 884 33.29 -35.75 24.46
C TRP A 884 33.56 -36.99 25.31
N ILE A 885 33.65 -38.17 24.69
CA ILE A 885 34.11 -39.42 25.32
C ILE A 885 35.51 -39.72 24.79
N GLU A 886 36.53 -39.45 25.62
CA GLU A 886 37.96 -39.61 25.25
C GLU A 886 38.29 -40.99 24.67
N VAL A 887 37.68 -42.07 25.20
CA VAL A 887 37.93 -43.45 24.76
C VAL A 887 37.52 -43.68 23.28
N LEU A 888 36.60 -42.88 22.75
CA LEU A 888 36.07 -43.02 21.40
C LEU A 888 36.73 -42.06 20.39
N GLU A 889 37.56 -41.13 20.86
CA GLU A 889 38.23 -40.14 20.01
C GLU A 889 39.09 -40.82 18.92
N GLY A 890 38.98 -40.37 17.68
CA GLY A 890 39.73 -40.92 16.54
C GLY A 890 39.35 -42.35 16.09
N THR A 891 38.38 -43.00 16.74
CA THR A 891 38.01 -44.40 16.43
C THR A 891 36.97 -44.58 15.30
N THR A 892 36.46 -43.48 14.72
CA THR A 892 35.39 -43.52 13.70
C THR A 892 35.71 -44.43 12.51
N SER A 893 36.93 -44.36 11.99
CA SER A 893 37.35 -45.17 10.85
C SER A 893 37.39 -46.67 11.18
N LEU A 894 37.79 -47.03 12.40
CA LEU A 894 37.75 -48.42 12.88
C LEU A 894 36.31 -48.90 13.07
N PHE A 895 35.44 -48.03 13.59
CA PHE A 895 34.01 -48.31 13.71
C PHE A 895 33.35 -48.58 12.36
N MET A 896 33.69 -47.81 11.32
CA MET A 896 33.21 -48.05 9.94
C MET A 896 33.64 -49.42 9.41
N ILE A 897 34.92 -49.78 9.58
CA ILE A 897 35.43 -51.09 9.17
C ILE A 897 34.71 -52.21 9.94
N ALA A 898 34.55 -52.08 11.25
CA ALA A 898 33.86 -53.05 12.09
C ALA A 898 32.38 -53.22 11.68
N LEU A 899 31.68 -52.11 11.41
CA LEU A 899 30.28 -52.15 10.96
C LEU A 899 30.16 -52.80 9.57
N GLY A 900 31.07 -52.48 8.66
CA GLY A 900 31.13 -53.08 7.34
C GLY A 900 31.43 -54.58 7.38
N THR A 901 32.35 -55.04 8.23
CA THR A 901 32.65 -56.47 8.38
C THR A 901 31.50 -57.23 9.01
N MET A 902 30.83 -56.66 10.03
CA MET A 902 29.58 -57.22 10.57
C MET A 902 28.50 -57.36 9.48
N ALA A 903 28.40 -56.39 8.56
CA ALA A 903 27.44 -56.46 7.46
C ALA A 903 27.77 -57.54 6.42
N LEU A 904 29.05 -57.75 6.11
CA LEU A 904 29.50 -58.87 5.27
C LEU A 904 29.18 -60.23 5.92
N ILE A 905 29.46 -60.39 7.22
CA ILE A 905 29.10 -61.60 7.98
C ILE A 905 27.58 -61.82 7.96
N SER A 906 26.81 -60.74 8.13
CA SER A 906 25.35 -60.79 8.02
C SER A 906 24.89 -61.19 6.62
N ALA A 907 25.54 -60.73 5.54
CA ALA A 907 25.21 -61.13 4.17
C ALA A 907 25.44 -62.63 3.96
N ILE A 908 26.58 -63.16 4.44
CA ILE A 908 26.90 -64.60 4.41
C ILE A 908 25.82 -65.38 5.18
N SER A 909 25.47 -64.96 6.39
CA SER A 909 24.43 -65.58 7.20
C SER A 909 23.05 -65.56 6.51
N CYS A 910 22.71 -64.49 5.81
CA CYS A 910 21.45 -64.38 5.06
C CYS A 910 21.40 -65.35 3.87
N VAL A 911 22.53 -65.62 3.22
CA VAL A 911 22.62 -66.64 2.17
C VAL A 911 22.42 -68.03 2.76
N VAL A 912 23.12 -68.36 3.86
CA VAL A 912 23.01 -69.66 4.54
C VAL A 912 21.58 -69.92 5.07
N THR A 913 20.88 -68.87 5.51
CA THR A 913 19.52 -68.98 6.07
C THR A 913 18.40 -68.74 5.05
N ASN A 914 18.71 -68.69 3.75
CA ASN A 914 17.76 -68.43 2.65
C ASN A 914 16.97 -67.11 2.74
N LYS A 915 17.50 -66.10 3.43
CA LYS A 915 16.90 -64.75 3.55
C LYS A 915 17.43 -63.80 2.48
N GLN A 916 17.24 -64.15 1.22
CA GLN A 916 17.85 -63.46 0.07
C GLN A 916 17.50 -61.96 -0.06
N GLN A 917 16.41 -61.51 0.56
CA GLN A 917 15.97 -60.11 0.54
C GLN A 917 16.96 -59.16 1.23
N TRP A 918 17.75 -59.66 2.20
CA TRP A 918 18.69 -58.87 3.02
C TRP A 918 20.13 -58.91 2.54
N VAL A 919 20.45 -59.81 1.61
CA VAL A 919 21.81 -60.02 1.07
C VAL A 919 22.35 -58.73 0.44
N SER A 920 21.49 -58.03 -0.32
CA SER A 920 21.86 -56.78 -0.97
C SER A 920 22.29 -55.71 0.04
N SER A 921 21.58 -55.60 1.16
CA SER A 921 21.87 -54.62 2.21
C SER A 921 23.23 -54.85 2.85
N GLY A 922 23.52 -56.09 3.25
CA GLY A 922 24.80 -56.43 3.88
C GLY A 922 25.98 -56.19 2.95
N LEU A 923 25.82 -56.55 1.66
CA LEU A 923 26.84 -56.29 0.65
C LEU A 923 27.05 -54.79 0.43
N TRP A 924 26.01 -54.00 0.18
CA TRP A 924 26.15 -52.55 -0.01
C TRP A 924 26.82 -51.85 1.17
N ILE A 925 26.47 -52.22 2.41
CA ILE A 925 27.12 -51.66 3.61
C ILE A 925 28.61 -51.98 3.62
N GLY A 926 28.99 -53.23 3.28
CA GLY A 926 30.39 -53.63 3.15
C GLY A 926 31.16 -52.81 2.10
N HIS A 927 30.59 -52.64 0.91
CA HIS A 927 31.23 -51.87 -0.19
C HIS A 927 31.34 -50.38 0.14
N LEU A 928 30.41 -49.82 0.92
CA LEU A 928 30.43 -48.41 1.29
C LEU A 928 31.38 -48.14 2.46
N LEU A 929 31.34 -48.94 3.53
CA LEU A 929 32.02 -48.63 4.79
C LEU A 929 33.43 -49.20 4.91
N ILE A 930 33.72 -50.39 4.36
CA ILE A 930 35.05 -51.00 4.51
C ILE A 930 36.10 -50.19 3.74
N PRO A 931 35.91 -49.85 2.44
CA PRO A 931 36.90 -49.05 1.70
C PRO A 931 37.05 -47.63 2.26
N SER A 932 35.94 -46.97 2.63
CA SER A 932 35.96 -45.60 3.17
C SER A 932 36.58 -45.54 4.57
N GLY A 933 36.25 -46.49 5.45
CA GLY A 933 36.86 -46.63 6.77
C GLY A 933 38.36 -46.96 6.68
N ALA A 934 38.76 -47.86 5.78
CA ALA A 934 40.18 -48.16 5.53
C ALA A 934 40.94 -46.93 5.05
N PHE A 935 40.38 -46.18 4.10
CA PHE A 935 41.00 -44.94 3.62
C PHE A 935 41.13 -43.90 4.74
N GLY A 936 40.08 -43.69 5.55
CA GLY A 936 40.08 -42.74 6.66
C GLY A 936 41.07 -43.09 7.77
N TYR A 937 41.26 -44.38 8.07
CA TYR A 937 42.18 -44.83 9.12
C TYR A 937 43.65 -44.70 8.70
N TYR A 938 43.99 -45.15 7.49
CA TYR A 938 45.39 -45.22 7.07
C TYR A 938 45.91 -43.91 6.47
N GLN A 939 45.03 -43.00 5.99
CA GLN A 939 45.36 -41.71 5.34
C GLN A 939 46.29 -41.79 4.11
N GLN A 940 46.82 -42.97 3.81
CA GLN A 940 47.70 -43.35 2.71
C GLN A 940 47.29 -44.74 2.20
N THR A 941 47.70 -45.09 0.98
CA THR A 941 47.49 -46.44 0.46
C THR A 941 48.29 -47.45 1.29
N SER A 942 47.65 -48.53 1.73
CA SER A 942 48.26 -49.57 2.57
C SER A 942 47.91 -50.97 2.09
N VAL A 943 48.75 -51.96 2.42
CA VAL A 943 48.44 -53.37 2.12
C VAL A 943 47.13 -53.81 2.76
N LEU A 944 46.88 -53.38 4.00
CA LEU A 944 45.64 -53.71 4.72
C LEU A 944 44.40 -53.13 4.03
N MET A 945 44.50 -51.94 3.42
CA MET A 945 43.43 -51.38 2.61
C MET A 945 43.12 -52.26 1.40
N MET A 946 44.13 -52.74 0.66
CA MET A 946 43.91 -53.67 -0.45
C MET A 946 43.26 -54.98 0.04
N VAL A 947 43.76 -55.56 1.13
CA VAL A 947 43.23 -56.82 1.68
C VAL A 947 41.77 -56.67 2.09
N LEU A 948 41.40 -55.53 2.68
CA LEU A 948 40.02 -55.22 3.03
C LEU A 948 39.10 -55.10 1.81
N ILE A 949 39.56 -54.49 0.71
CA ILE A 949 38.81 -54.41 -0.56
C ILE A 949 38.69 -55.81 -1.19
N LEU A 950 39.75 -56.63 -1.15
CA LEU A 950 39.70 -58.02 -1.59
C LEU A 950 38.73 -58.86 -0.75
N ALA A 951 38.60 -58.58 0.55
CA ALA A 951 37.62 -59.26 1.40
C ALA A 951 36.17 -58.92 0.98
N VAL A 952 35.89 -57.65 0.63
CA VAL A 952 34.61 -57.24 0.05
C VAL A 952 34.37 -57.94 -1.29
N SER A 953 35.36 -57.91 -2.19
CA SER A 953 35.34 -58.57 -3.51
C SER A 953 35.06 -60.07 -3.40
N THR A 954 35.77 -60.76 -2.50
CA THR A 954 35.60 -62.20 -2.27
C THR A 954 34.17 -62.47 -1.81
N THR A 955 33.68 -61.71 -0.82
CA THR A 955 32.34 -61.94 -0.26
C THR A 955 31.24 -61.67 -1.29
N SER A 956 31.34 -60.58 -2.07
CA SER A 956 30.35 -60.24 -3.09
C SER A 956 30.34 -61.24 -4.26
N TRP A 957 31.53 -61.67 -4.72
CA TRP A 957 31.66 -62.62 -5.81
C TRP A 957 31.15 -64.01 -5.44
N LEU A 958 31.59 -64.57 -4.31
CA LEU A 958 31.15 -65.91 -3.88
C LEU A 958 29.64 -65.93 -3.63
N ILE A 959 29.08 -64.88 -3.01
CA ILE A 959 27.62 -64.75 -2.84
C ILE A 959 26.92 -64.65 -4.21
N GLY A 960 27.47 -63.92 -5.17
CA GLY A 960 26.94 -63.82 -6.53
C GLY A 960 26.90 -65.15 -7.29
N VAL A 961 27.89 -66.02 -7.06
CA VAL A 961 27.94 -67.39 -7.62
C VAL A 961 26.90 -68.28 -6.94
N VAL A 962 26.91 -68.37 -5.61
CA VAL A 962 26.02 -69.25 -4.84
C VAL A 962 24.54 -68.86 -4.99
N THR A 963 24.25 -67.57 -5.16
CA THR A 963 22.86 -67.08 -5.32
C THR A 963 22.41 -66.92 -6.77
N LEU A 964 23.25 -67.28 -7.76
CA LEU A 964 22.98 -67.09 -9.20
C LEU A 964 22.55 -65.65 -9.50
N ARG A 965 23.32 -64.66 -9.02
CA ARG A 965 23.05 -63.23 -9.24
C ARG A 965 24.20 -62.59 -10.00
N ARG A 966 24.01 -62.41 -11.31
CA ARG A 966 24.99 -61.77 -12.20
C ARG A 966 25.49 -60.41 -11.68
N GLY A 967 24.61 -59.59 -11.10
CA GLY A 967 24.99 -58.28 -10.56
C GLY A 967 26.12 -58.34 -9.53
N TRP A 968 26.04 -59.23 -8.55
CA TRP A 968 27.06 -59.35 -7.50
C TRP A 968 28.35 -59.99 -7.99
N ARG A 969 28.29 -60.87 -8.99
CA ARG A 969 29.47 -61.40 -9.71
C ARG A 969 30.25 -60.26 -10.38
N ILE A 970 29.54 -59.33 -11.02
CA ILE A 970 30.15 -58.15 -11.68
C ILE A 970 30.78 -57.21 -10.64
N PHE A 971 30.08 -56.89 -9.55
CA PHE A 971 30.65 -56.04 -8.48
C PHE A 971 31.90 -56.67 -7.86
N GLY A 972 31.90 -57.97 -7.57
CA GLY A 972 33.08 -58.67 -7.07
C GLY A 972 34.28 -58.58 -8.03
N ALA A 973 34.05 -58.71 -9.34
CA ALA A 973 35.11 -58.53 -10.34
C ALA A 973 35.62 -57.09 -10.42
N ILE A 974 34.73 -56.09 -10.30
CA ILE A 974 35.11 -54.67 -10.27
C ILE A 974 35.97 -54.36 -9.03
N ASP A 975 35.58 -54.88 -7.85
CA ASP A 975 36.32 -54.67 -6.60
C ASP A 975 37.73 -55.27 -6.67
N LEU A 976 37.91 -56.40 -7.37
CA LEU A 976 39.23 -56.98 -7.62
C LEU A 976 40.11 -56.01 -8.43
N ILE A 977 39.57 -55.42 -9.49
CA ILE A 977 40.28 -54.42 -10.30
C ILE A 977 40.63 -53.21 -9.42
N LEU A 978 39.70 -52.75 -8.58
CA LEU A 978 39.91 -51.62 -7.68
C LEU A 978 40.99 -51.91 -6.64
N ALA A 979 41.01 -53.11 -6.07
CA ALA A 979 42.08 -53.56 -5.16
C ALA A 979 43.46 -53.53 -5.85
N TRP A 980 43.55 -53.94 -7.12
CA TRP A 980 44.79 -53.91 -7.89
C TRP A 980 45.22 -52.52 -8.36
N ILE A 981 44.28 -51.58 -8.54
CA ILE A 981 44.61 -50.16 -8.70
C ILE A 981 45.27 -49.62 -7.42
N VAL A 982 44.71 -49.91 -6.25
CA VAL A 982 45.30 -49.54 -4.94
C VAL A 982 46.69 -50.19 -4.78
N ALA A 983 46.83 -51.46 -5.15
CA ALA A 983 48.11 -52.17 -5.16
C ALA A 983 49.15 -51.51 -6.08
N GLY A 984 48.73 -51.10 -7.29
CA GLY A 984 49.59 -50.40 -8.26
C GLY A 984 50.08 -49.05 -7.73
N ILE A 985 49.19 -48.27 -7.11
CA ILE A 985 49.56 -47.00 -6.45
C ILE A 985 50.55 -47.25 -5.31
N LEU A 986 50.31 -48.28 -4.48
CA LEU A 986 51.22 -48.66 -3.39
C LEU A 986 52.60 -49.06 -3.90
N MET A 987 52.68 -49.74 -5.05
CA MET A 987 53.94 -50.12 -5.69
C MET A 987 54.70 -48.92 -6.24
N LEU A 988 54.00 -47.97 -6.86
CA LEU A 988 54.60 -46.70 -7.30
C LEU A 988 55.12 -45.85 -6.13
N ALA A 989 54.51 -45.98 -4.95
CA ALA A 989 54.93 -45.31 -3.72
C ALA A 989 56.10 -45.99 -2.98
N GLY A 990 56.68 -47.08 -3.53
CA GLY A 990 57.87 -47.74 -2.97
C GLY A 990 57.59 -48.89 -2.00
N GLY A 991 56.53 -49.68 -2.21
CA GLY A 991 56.18 -50.81 -1.33
C GLY A 991 57.21 -51.96 -1.30
N THR A 992 57.29 -52.67 -0.17
CA THR A 992 58.32 -53.70 0.07
C THR A 992 57.96 -55.06 -0.53
N SER A 993 58.96 -55.96 -0.64
CA SER A 993 58.75 -57.34 -1.13
C SER A 993 57.75 -58.14 -0.29
N LEU A 994 57.72 -57.91 1.03
CA LEU A 994 56.74 -58.51 1.94
C LEU A 994 55.31 -58.04 1.64
N MET A 995 55.15 -56.75 1.31
CA MET A 995 53.86 -56.18 0.94
C MET A 995 53.34 -56.82 -0.35
N LEU A 996 54.18 -56.95 -1.37
CA LEU A 996 53.86 -57.67 -2.62
C LEU A 996 53.42 -59.11 -2.38
N LEU A 997 54.12 -59.83 -1.50
CA LEU A 997 53.78 -61.22 -1.18
C LEU A 997 52.37 -61.33 -0.57
N VAL A 998 52.03 -60.47 0.40
CA VAL A 998 50.70 -60.47 1.04
C VAL A 998 49.59 -60.14 0.03
N MET A 999 49.82 -59.18 -0.87
CA MET A 999 48.87 -58.81 -1.92
C MET A 999 48.62 -59.94 -2.92
N LEU A 1000 49.69 -60.63 -3.35
CA LEU A 1000 49.61 -61.77 -4.28
C LEU A 1000 48.91 -62.97 -3.63
N ILE A 1001 49.26 -63.32 -2.39
CA ILE A 1001 48.61 -64.43 -1.66
C ILE A 1001 47.10 -64.15 -1.50
N SER A 1002 46.74 -62.94 -1.09
CA SER A 1002 45.33 -62.56 -0.90
C SER A 1002 44.54 -62.64 -2.21
N THR A 1003 45.15 -62.23 -3.33
CA THR A 1003 44.54 -62.35 -4.66
C THR A 1003 44.41 -63.81 -5.11
N ALA A 1004 45.44 -64.63 -4.87
CA ALA A 1004 45.43 -66.05 -5.22
C ALA A 1004 44.33 -66.82 -4.48
N ILE A 1005 44.11 -66.51 -3.20
CA ILE A 1005 43.01 -67.08 -2.40
C ILE A 1005 41.66 -66.71 -3.00
N LEU A 1006 41.44 -65.42 -3.32
CA LEU A 1006 40.20 -64.94 -3.93
C LEU A 1006 39.91 -65.66 -5.26
N LEU A 1007 40.87 -65.66 -6.18
CA LEU A 1007 40.71 -66.28 -7.49
C LEU A 1007 40.50 -67.78 -7.39
N GLY A 1008 41.22 -68.46 -6.48
CA GLY A 1008 41.05 -69.90 -6.24
C GLY A 1008 39.66 -70.27 -5.71
N LEU A 1009 39.09 -69.47 -4.80
CA LEU A 1009 37.73 -69.69 -4.29
C LEU A 1009 36.67 -69.44 -5.37
N VAL A 1010 36.85 -68.39 -6.18
CA VAL A 1010 35.94 -68.04 -7.28
C VAL A 1010 35.96 -69.09 -8.38
N THR A 1011 37.12 -69.59 -8.78
CA THR A 1011 37.22 -70.62 -9.83
C THR A 1011 36.63 -71.94 -9.35
N TRP A 1012 36.89 -72.33 -8.10
CA TRP A 1012 36.33 -73.54 -7.51
C TRP A 1012 34.80 -73.52 -7.48
N LEU A 1013 34.19 -72.47 -6.90
CA LEU A 1013 32.73 -72.33 -6.91
C LEU A 1013 32.15 -72.14 -8.32
N GLY A 1014 32.88 -71.46 -9.21
CA GLY A 1014 32.45 -71.28 -10.60
C GLY A 1014 32.33 -72.60 -11.36
N GLN A 1015 33.23 -73.55 -11.12
CA GLN A 1015 33.17 -74.91 -11.68
C GLN A 1015 32.03 -75.73 -11.05
N GLU A 1016 31.84 -75.66 -9.73
CA GLU A 1016 30.77 -76.39 -9.04
C GLU A 1016 29.36 -75.99 -9.51
N TYR A 1017 29.16 -74.71 -9.83
CA TYR A 1017 27.86 -74.17 -10.28
C TYR A 1017 27.77 -73.94 -11.81
N GLU A 1018 28.70 -74.49 -12.61
CA GLU A 1018 28.86 -74.18 -14.04
C GLU A 1018 27.57 -74.39 -14.87
N GLU A 1019 26.89 -75.53 -14.71
CA GLU A 1019 25.64 -75.82 -15.43
C GLU A 1019 24.50 -74.86 -15.07
N GLN A 1020 24.45 -74.40 -13.81
CA GLN A 1020 23.40 -73.49 -13.34
C GLN A 1020 23.68 -72.05 -13.78
N LEU A 1021 24.94 -71.64 -13.78
CA LEU A 1021 25.38 -70.33 -14.25
C LEU A 1021 25.30 -70.18 -15.77
N ALA A 1022 25.34 -71.28 -16.54
CA ALA A 1022 25.15 -71.27 -17.99
C ALA A 1022 23.68 -71.06 -18.42
N ASN A 1023 22.74 -71.35 -17.52
CA ASN A 1023 21.30 -71.21 -17.73
C ASN A 1023 20.72 -69.89 -17.18
N ASP A 1024 21.53 -69.11 -16.44
CA ASP A 1024 21.21 -67.81 -15.79
C ASP A 1024 21.87 -66.63 -16.54
#